data_AF-A0A3A5UYR4-F1
#
_entry.id   AF-A0A3A5UYR4-F1
#
_cell.length_a   1.000
_cell.length_b   1.000
_cell.length_c   1.000
_cell.angle_alpha   90.00
_cell.angle_beta   90.00
_cell.angle_gamma   90.00
#
_symmetry.space_group_name_H-M   'P 1'
#
loop_
_entity.id
_entity.type
_entity.pdbx_description
1 polymer ?
#
loop_
_entity_poly.entity_id
_entity_poly.type
_entity_poly.pdbx_seq_one_letter_code
_entity_poly.pdbx_strand_id
1 'polypeptide(L)'
;MNARSTTMLAVLMMLFSSMAGCLDSEDDDEWTAMVSTYHVGQLVSAIGGDTIKVEMMSTSGVPVHDYEPAAADIVRLQESDIFFYHGLNLEPWVESALSSLGDQAPTSIQTHAMPTGETALDYESMLISDLCDLLTNGPFESTTLGHDDHEDGHDDDNDSHDNHSEEDGHEGHNHAEAEETIENPENCPADTVISIFHMEEGEHVLEFEEDHNEDFNMAVLKMPGGHAHGHHDHGHGAGAFEWAGIFSINDASHTWSMQKVDGEYADPTMRLVLVPTSTPDEETMHSLEEGVEALIEGDCSVVEDGEAMQSIQSTGSCFELHVGTGDDSTFTIDTTDISGLAMFAQHVPTEFERDQHYLKDSTGGDIEPIAQEGADAHAHDDHDEDEHGEHDEDGHHDGVCHNTTTHENYDSTESDCEAAGHMWMEDDDHAGVCHNTTTHENYDSTESDCEAAGHVWMEEEHHEYPEIHADYNAHSLSFPEEMVCYDMSTHTVNGSLVSQADCEAAGLMWTAADSGPGDDDHSDEEGHHEAGYVVVHIEEEGDYGFAVPKDVEFHILADAPKAFEWAGAFSISDNSHTWSMQAVAGEDGTLAYADPSMRLVLVPTDSPTEEAIHSSESGAETMIEGDSCAVVEDGESMTSIAAEGSCFELHVGTGDDSTYTIDTTGLAGLVVYAQHVPTEFERDQHYLKDSTGGDIEPNAQESSGAHDHGHHDDHGDEEGEIEAGEGEEEFDYDPHSWLDPLAFKAQAQVVLDALIGAYPSGESDFTSNAESYMLELDNLHADFQSNLPSTSTCTDTKVIANHNAYSYMAKRYGLKFISIHGLDPEGEPAAADIAEAVEEINEEGITVLFVEEYTSISAVDSIVEQTVSDTMPNGVAVEYLYTMELPPKDSSDDYISLMRKSMDSLKIGLGC
;
A
#
# COMPACT_ATOMS: atom_id res chain seq x y z
N MET A 1 -38.78 -74.37 -55.70
CA MET A 1 -37.55 -73.89 -55.03
C MET A 1 -37.37 -72.43 -55.42
N ASN A 2 -37.41 -71.43 -54.55
CA ASN A 2 -37.67 -71.41 -53.11
C ASN A 2 -38.33 -70.07 -52.76
N ALA A 3 -39.56 -70.14 -52.23
CA ALA A 3 -40.23 -69.05 -51.51
C ALA A 3 -39.52 -68.64 -50.19
N ARG A 4 -38.25 -69.04 -50.04
CA ARG A 4 -37.34 -68.63 -48.98
C ARG A 4 -36.41 -67.47 -49.41
N SER A 5 -36.35 -67.14 -50.70
CA SER A 5 -35.44 -66.10 -51.20
C SER A 5 -36.04 -64.69 -51.16
N THR A 6 -37.37 -64.56 -51.29
CA THR A 6 -38.06 -63.26 -51.28
C THR A 6 -38.36 -62.76 -49.87
N THR A 7 -38.50 -63.65 -48.89
CA THR A 7 -38.72 -63.28 -47.47
C THR A 7 -37.42 -62.82 -46.80
N MET A 8 -36.26 -63.28 -47.27
CA MET A 8 -34.96 -62.90 -46.71
C MET A 8 -34.49 -61.52 -47.19
N LEU A 9 -34.95 -61.05 -48.36
CA LEU A 9 -34.63 -59.71 -48.86
C LEU A 9 -35.51 -58.62 -48.23
N ALA A 10 -36.77 -58.95 -47.87
CA ALA A 10 -37.68 -58.03 -47.20
C ALA A 10 -37.35 -57.85 -45.70
N VAL A 11 -36.85 -58.89 -45.03
CA VAL A 11 -36.38 -58.78 -43.63
C VAL A 11 -35.03 -58.06 -43.55
N LEU A 12 -34.17 -58.18 -44.57
CA LEU A 12 -32.91 -57.41 -44.65
C LEU A 12 -33.15 -55.93 -44.96
N MET A 13 -34.14 -55.58 -45.79
CA MET A 13 -34.53 -54.17 -46.02
C MET A 13 -35.26 -53.53 -44.82
N MET A 14 -36.00 -54.30 -44.01
CA MET A 14 -36.58 -53.78 -42.76
C MET A 14 -35.55 -53.64 -41.64
N LEU A 15 -34.51 -54.48 -41.59
CA LEU A 15 -33.41 -54.36 -40.62
C LEU A 15 -32.43 -53.22 -40.96
N PHE A 16 -32.32 -52.81 -42.23
CA PHE A 16 -31.56 -51.62 -42.63
C PHE A 16 -32.35 -50.31 -42.51
N SER A 17 -33.68 -50.35 -42.33
CA SER A 17 -34.49 -49.15 -42.06
C SER A 17 -34.56 -48.81 -40.55
N SER A 18 -34.15 -49.74 -39.68
CA SER A 18 -34.00 -49.51 -38.23
C SER A 18 -32.58 -49.13 -37.81
N MET A 19 -31.67 -48.95 -38.77
CA MET A 19 -30.27 -48.56 -38.55
C MET A 19 -29.88 -47.30 -39.34
N ALA A 20 -30.86 -46.66 -40.00
CA ALA A 20 -30.73 -45.37 -40.66
C ALA A 20 -31.41 -44.23 -39.86
N GLY A 21 -31.62 -44.44 -38.56
CA GLY A 21 -32.14 -43.45 -37.61
C GLY A 21 -31.27 -43.30 -36.37
N CYS A 22 -29.98 -43.65 -36.47
CA CYS A 22 -28.97 -43.48 -35.42
C CYS A 22 -27.61 -43.11 -36.04
N LEU A 23 -27.64 -42.26 -37.07
CA LEU A 23 -26.50 -41.56 -37.67
C LEU A 23 -27.06 -40.34 -38.41
N ASP A 24 -27.90 -39.56 -37.73
CA ASP A 24 -27.84 -38.11 -37.85
C ASP A 24 -26.99 -37.71 -36.65
N SER A 25 -25.70 -37.48 -36.88
CA SER A 25 -25.06 -36.36 -36.23
C SER A 25 -25.54 -35.16 -37.03
N GLU A 26 -26.79 -34.75 -36.77
CA GLU A 26 -27.09 -33.33 -36.86
C GLU A 26 -26.10 -32.73 -35.87
N ASP A 27 -25.20 -31.88 -36.36
CA ASP A 27 -24.54 -30.90 -35.51
C ASP A 27 -25.70 -30.08 -34.92
N ASP A 28 -26.28 -30.56 -33.82
CA ASP A 28 -27.16 -29.77 -32.99
C ASP A 28 -26.22 -28.67 -32.47
N ASP A 29 -26.34 -27.46 -33.04
CA ASP A 29 -25.65 -26.27 -32.55
C ASP A 29 -26.01 -26.12 -31.07
N GLU A 30 -25.16 -26.66 -30.19
CA GLU A 30 -25.33 -26.66 -28.75
C GLU A 30 -25.14 -25.23 -28.26
N TRP A 31 -26.21 -24.67 -27.70
CA TRP A 31 -26.26 -23.25 -27.33
C TRP A 31 -25.25 -22.97 -26.22
N THR A 32 -24.38 -21.99 -26.41
CA THR A 32 -23.23 -21.75 -25.54
C THR A 32 -23.41 -20.48 -24.72
N ALA A 33 -23.35 -20.61 -23.39
CA ALA A 33 -23.37 -19.51 -22.44
C ALA A 33 -21.97 -19.29 -21.86
N MET A 34 -21.42 -18.10 -22.08
CA MET A 34 -20.17 -17.67 -21.44
C MET A 34 -20.49 -17.10 -20.06
N VAL A 35 -19.66 -17.38 -19.06
CA VAL A 35 -19.81 -16.87 -17.68
C VAL A 35 -18.49 -16.27 -17.19
N SER A 36 -18.53 -15.17 -16.44
CA SER A 36 -17.31 -14.54 -15.89
C SER A 36 -16.68 -15.35 -14.76
N THR A 37 -17.50 -15.86 -13.83
CA THR A 37 -17.09 -16.50 -12.58
C THR A 37 -17.73 -17.87 -12.35
N TYR A 38 -17.14 -18.67 -11.46
CA TYR A 38 -17.61 -20.03 -11.22
C TYR A 38 -19.01 -20.07 -10.59
N HIS A 39 -19.30 -19.21 -9.61
CA HIS A 39 -20.62 -19.13 -9.00
C HIS A 39 -21.73 -18.77 -10.01
N VAL A 40 -21.48 -17.85 -10.95
CA VAL A 40 -22.39 -17.58 -12.08
C VAL A 40 -22.54 -18.83 -12.96
N GLY A 41 -21.44 -19.51 -13.26
CA GLY A 41 -21.43 -20.79 -13.96
C GLY A 41 -22.30 -21.86 -13.30
N GLN A 42 -22.33 -21.92 -11.97
CA GLN A 42 -23.18 -22.85 -11.20
C GLN A 42 -24.67 -22.53 -11.38
N LEU A 43 -25.07 -21.24 -11.38
CA LEU A 43 -26.45 -20.84 -11.67
C LEU A 43 -26.89 -21.28 -13.06
N VAL A 44 -26.09 -20.94 -14.07
CA VAL A 44 -26.39 -21.23 -15.47
C VAL A 44 -26.43 -22.74 -15.71
N SER A 45 -25.47 -23.49 -15.14
CA SER A 45 -25.43 -24.95 -15.25
C SER A 45 -26.63 -25.62 -14.55
N ALA A 46 -26.99 -25.16 -13.35
CA ALA A 46 -28.11 -25.73 -12.59
C ALA A 46 -29.44 -25.53 -13.30
N ILE A 47 -29.65 -24.39 -13.96
CA ILE A 47 -30.90 -24.06 -14.66
C ILE A 47 -30.91 -24.61 -16.09
N GLY A 48 -29.83 -24.39 -16.84
CA GLY A 48 -29.66 -24.80 -18.23
C GLY A 48 -29.57 -26.32 -18.41
N GLY A 49 -29.01 -27.03 -17.44
CA GLY A 49 -28.78 -28.48 -17.49
C GLY A 49 -28.03 -28.91 -18.76
N ASP A 50 -28.30 -30.11 -19.27
CA ASP A 50 -27.68 -30.65 -20.49
C ASP A 50 -28.08 -29.92 -21.79
N THR A 51 -28.84 -28.83 -21.71
CA THR A 51 -29.33 -28.07 -22.89
C THR A 51 -28.44 -26.90 -23.25
N ILE A 52 -27.67 -26.40 -22.28
CA ILE A 52 -26.79 -25.23 -22.42
C ILE A 52 -25.36 -25.68 -22.10
N LYS A 53 -24.44 -25.39 -23.01
CA LYS A 53 -23.02 -25.56 -22.76
C LYS A 53 -22.50 -24.32 -22.04
N VAL A 54 -21.93 -24.48 -20.86
CA VAL A 54 -21.38 -23.37 -20.05
C VAL A 54 -19.86 -23.32 -20.24
N GLU A 55 -19.34 -22.14 -20.55
CA GLU A 55 -17.90 -21.88 -20.67
C GLU A 55 -17.50 -20.69 -19.79
N MET A 56 -16.36 -20.80 -19.11
CA MET A 56 -15.80 -19.75 -18.24
C MET A 56 -14.98 -18.77 -19.06
N MET A 57 -15.08 -17.47 -18.79
CA MET A 57 -14.26 -16.43 -19.44
C MET A 57 -12.79 -16.60 -19.04
N SER A 58 -12.47 -16.44 -17.75
CA SER A 58 -11.13 -16.72 -17.23
C SER A 58 -10.85 -18.23 -17.30
N THR A 59 -9.77 -18.60 -18.00
CA THR A 59 -9.29 -20.00 -18.08
C THR A 59 -7.93 -20.21 -17.44
N SER A 60 -7.26 -19.13 -17.05
CA SER A 60 -5.96 -19.12 -16.38
C SER A 60 -6.06 -19.44 -14.89
N GLY A 61 -7.24 -19.35 -14.29
CA GLY A 61 -7.41 -19.48 -12.85
C GLY A 61 -7.07 -18.22 -12.08
N VAL A 62 -6.88 -17.09 -12.78
CA VAL A 62 -6.71 -15.75 -12.20
C VAL A 62 -8.06 -15.29 -11.62
N PRO A 63 -8.08 -14.69 -10.41
CA PRO A 63 -9.26 -14.05 -9.83
C PRO A 63 -9.92 -13.09 -10.81
N VAL A 64 -11.23 -12.88 -10.68
CA VAL A 64 -11.98 -12.20 -11.74
C VAL A 64 -11.75 -10.68 -11.78
N HIS A 65 -11.37 -10.11 -10.64
CA HIS A 65 -11.02 -8.69 -10.50
C HIS A 65 -9.67 -8.38 -11.16
N ASP A 66 -8.70 -9.29 -11.08
CA ASP A 66 -7.37 -9.14 -11.72
C ASP A 66 -7.32 -9.67 -13.16
N TYR A 67 -8.41 -10.30 -13.61
CA TYR A 67 -8.42 -10.94 -14.92
C TYR A 67 -8.53 -9.91 -16.05
N GLU A 68 -7.51 -9.82 -16.89
CA GLU A 68 -7.59 -9.07 -18.14
C GLU A 68 -7.92 -10.00 -19.35
N PRO A 69 -9.01 -9.74 -20.10
CA PRO A 69 -9.36 -10.55 -21.26
C PRO A 69 -8.35 -10.50 -22.40
N ALA A 70 -7.73 -11.64 -22.72
CA ALA A 70 -6.91 -11.77 -23.92
C ALA A 70 -7.75 -11.68 -25.21
N ALA A 71 -7.12 -11.33 -26.33
CA ALA A 71 -7.80 -11.27 -27.63
C ALA A 71 -8.50 -12.58 -28.03
N ALA A 72 -7.98 -13.73 -27.60
CA ALA A 72 -8.62 -15.03 -27.80
C ALA A 72 -9.94 -15.16 -27.01
N ASP A 73 -10.01 -14.60 -25.81
CA ASP A 73 -11.20 -14.63 -24.97
C ASP A 73 -12.26 -13.67 -25.49
N ILE A 74 -11.87 -12.52 -26.03
CA ILE A 74 -12.79 -11.62 -26.77
C ILE A 74 -13.42 -12.34 -27.97
N VAL A 75 -12.65 -13.13 -28.72
CA VAL A 75 -13.19 -13.92 -29.84
C VAL A 75 -14.17 -14.99 -29.34
N ARG A 76 -13.87 -15.67 -28.24
CA ARG A 76 -14.78 -16.66 -27.66
C ARG A 76 -16.07 -16.02 -27.13
N LEU A 77 -15.95 -14.87 -26.48
CA LEU A 77 -17.08 -14.09 -25.99
C LEU A 77 -17.99 -13.69 -27.17
N GLN A 78 -17.40 -13.25 -28.28
CA GLN A 78 -18.12 -12.96 -29.53
C GLN A 78 -18.83 -14.18 -30.13
N GLU A 79 -18.26 -15.38 -30.02
CA GLU A 79 -18.86 -16.62 -30.53
C GLU A 79 -19.94 -17.19 -29.63
N SER A 80 -20.05 -16.73 -28.38
CA SER A 80 -21.09 -17.15 -27.44
C SER A 80 -22.48 -16.63 -27.81
N ASP A 81 -23.52 -17.37 -27.43
CA ASP A 81 -24.90 -16.94 -27.68
C ASP A 81 -25.41 -15.96 -26.61
N ILE A 82 -24.89 -16.08 -25.40
CA ILE A 82 -25.21 -15.24 -24.24
C ILE A 82 -24.00 -15.19 -23.30
N PHE A 83 -23.84 -14.05 -22.64
CA PHE A 83 -22.85 -13.85 -21.61
C PHE A 83 -23.53 -13.51 -20.28
N PHE A 84 -23.12 -14.15 -19.20
CA PHE A 84 -23.56 -13.84 -17.84
C PHE A 84 -22.38 -13.38 -17.00
N TYR A 85 -22.58 -12.31 -16.25
CA TYR A 85 -21.59 -11.79 -15.31
C TYR A 85 -22.27 -11.37 -14.00
N HIS A 86 -21.53 -11.18 -12.92
CA HIS A 86 -22.10 -10.81 -11.62
C HIS A 86 -22.59 -9.36 -11.64
N GLY A 87 -21.69 -8.43 -11.97
CA GLY A 87 -21.85 -6.98 -11.79
C GLY A 87 -21.45 -6.51 -10.40
N LEU A 88 -21.92 -5.32 -9.98
CA LEU A 88 -21.37 -4.61 -8.79
C LEU A 88 -19.85 -4.39 -8.92
N ASN A 89 -19.41 -4.05 -10.13
CA ASN A 89 -18.00 -3.89 -10.50
C ASN A 89 -17.05 -5.08 -10.24
N LEU A 90 -17.54 -6.27 -9.88
CA LEU A 90 -16.70 -7.47 -9.73
C LEU A 90 -15.83 -7.78 -10.94
N GLU A 91 -16.31 -7.41 -12.13
CA GLU A 91 -15.65 -7.69 -13.40
C GLU A 91 -15.37 -6.36 -14.15
N PRO A 92 -14.37 -5.56 -13.73
CA PRO A 92 -14.17 -4.19 -14.23
C PRO A 92 -13.92 -4.15 -15.75
N TRP A 93 -13.33 -5.22 -16.30
CA TRP A 93 -13.05 -5.38 -17.73
C TRP A 93 -14.31 -5.59 -18.60
N VAL A 94 -15.47 -5.93 -18.03
CA VAL A 94 -16.66 -6.33 -18.82
C VAL A 94 -17.15 -5.21 -19.73
N GLU A 95 -17.20 -3.97 -19.25
CA GLU A 95 -17.72 -2.86 -20.05
C GLU A 95 -16.83 -2.57 -21.26
N SER A 96 -15.51 -2.51 -21.04
CA SER A 96 -14.51 -2.35 -22.09
C SER A 96 -14.58 -3.50 -23.11
N ALA A 97 -14.63 -4.75 -22.65
CA ALA A 97 -14.72 -5.93 -23.50
C ALA A 97 -15.97 -5.90 -24.39
N LEU A 98 -17.13 -5.58 -23.83
CA LEU A 98 -18.39 -5.49 -24.59
C LEU A 98 -18.41 -4.30 -25.56
N SER A 99 -17.84 -3.16 -25.15
CA SER A 99 -17.71 -1.97 -25.99
C SER A 99 -16.84 -2.24 -27.23
N SER A 100 -15.71 -2.94 -27.04
CA SER A 100 -14.79 -3.32 -28.12
C SER A 100 -15.46 -4.17 -29.22
N LEU A 101 -16.45 -4.99 -28.84
CA LEU A 101 -17.20 -5.85 -29.75
C LEU A 101 -18.33 -5.11 -30.49
N GLY A 102 -18.82 -3.98 -29.95
CA GLY A 102 -19.89 -3.18 -30.55
C GLY A 102 -21.12 -4.00 -30.94
N ASP A 103 -21.55 -3.91 -32.21
CA ASP A 103 -22.70 -4.69 -32.75
C ASP A 103 -22.48 -6.22 -32.73
N GLN A 104 -21.25 -6.69 -32.47
CA GLN A 104 -20.91 -8.11 -32.38
C GLN A 104 -20.92 -8.65 -30.94
N ALA A 105 -21.17 -7.80 -29.94
CA ALA A 105 -21.28 -8.23 -28.56
C ALA A 105 -22.44 -9.23 -28.39
N PRO A 106 -22.27 -10.31 -27.59
CA PRO A 106 -23.35 -11.22 -27.27
C PRO A 106 -24.44 -10.52 -26.46
N THR A 107 -25.57 -11.20 -26.24
CA THR A 107 -26.53 -10.72 -25.23
C THR A 107 -25.87 -10.88 -23.86
N SER A 108 -25.61 -9.79 -23.16
CA SER A 108 -24.98 -9.81 -21.83
C SER A 108 -26.01 -9.59 -20.73
N ILE A 109 -25.93 -10.36 -19.65
CA ILE A 109 -26.86 -10.34 -18.51
C ILE A 109 -26.07 -10.25 -17.21
N GLN A 110 -26.24 -9.12 -16.51
CA GLN A 110 -25.84 -8.98 -15.11
C GLN A 110 -26.76 -9.83 -14.24
N THR A 111 -26.19 -10.71 -13.42
CA THR A 111 -26.94 -11.68 -12.61
C THR A 111 -27.25 -11.17 -11.20
N HIS A 112 -26.51 -10.18 -10.70
CA HIS A 112 -26.70 -9.64 -9.35
C HIS A 112 -28.17 -9.28 -9.08
N ALA A 113 -28.69 -9.78 -7.97
CA ALA A 113 -30.03 -9.51 -7.48
C ALA A 113 -30.15 -9.83 -5.99
N MET A 114 -30.92 -9.00 -5.28
CA MET A 114 -31.23 -9.20 -3.86
C MET A 114 -32.66 -9.68 -3.63
N PRO A 115 -32.95 -10.35 -2.49
CA PRO A 115 -34.31 -10.69 -2.11
C PRO A 115 -35.23 -9.47 -2.05
N THR A 116 -36.53 -9.66 -2.28
CA THR A 116 -37.48 -8.53 -2.28
C THR A 116 -37.49 -7.79 -0.95
N GLY A 117 -37.06 -6.53 -0.96
CA GLY A 117 -37.00 -5.66 0.21
C GLY A 117 -35.63 -5.55 0.86
N GLU A 118 -34.61 -6.19 0.29
CA GLU A 118 -33.20 -6.08 0.67
C GLU A 118 -32.44 -5.37 -0.47
N THR A 119 -31.32 -4.72 -0.13
CA THR A 119 -30.42 -4.01 -1.05
C THR A 119 -29.03 -4.63 -1.00
N ALA A 120 -28.22 -4.38 -2.03
CA ALA A 120 -26.79 -4.67 -1.98
C ALA A 120 -26.17 -3.92 -0.79
N LEU A 121 -25.05 -4.43 -0.31
CA LEU A 121 -24.27 -3.77 0.74
C LEU A 121 -23.35 -2.78 0.06
N ASP A 122 -23.62 -1.49 0.23
CA ASP A 122 -22.69 -0.42 -0.11
C ASP A 122 -21.73 -0.20 1.06
N TYR A 123 -20.46 0.02 0.74
CA TYR A 123 -19.40 0.11 1.73
C TYR A 123 -19.51 1.36 2.61
N GLU A 124 -19.93 2.48 2.04
CA GLU A 124 -20.26 3.70 2.78
C GLU A 124 -21.31 3.43 3.88
N SER A 125 -22.47 2.81 3.54
CA SER A 125 -23.48 2.48 4.57
C SER A 125 -22.97 1.46 5.59
N MET A 126 -22.04 0.58 5.21
CA MET A 126 -21.41 -0.35 6.15
C MET A 126 -20.51 0.40 7.13
N LEU A 127 -19.61 1.24 6.63
CA LEU A 127 -18.74 2.12 7.43
C LEU A 127 -19.57 2.96 8.40
N ILE A 128 -20.61 3.65 7.90
CA ILE A 128 -21.51 4.46 8.73
C ILE A 128 -22.15 3.60 9.84
N SER A 129 -22.65 2.42 9.49
CA SER A 129 -23.29 1.52 10.47
C SER A 129 -22.32 1.09 11.56
N ASP A 130 -21.10 0.72 11.19
CA ASP A 130 -20.08 0.20 12.10
C ASP A 130 -19.53 1.33 12.99
N LEU A 131 -19.29 2.51 12.44
CA LEU A 131 -18.94 3.72 13.21
C LEU A 131 -20.03 4.08 14.23
N CYS A 132 -21.30 4.05 13.81
CA CYS A 132 -22.43 4.31 14.71
C CYS A 132 -22.53 3.27 15.83
N ASP A 133 -22.30 2.00 15.52
CA ASP A 133 -22.33 0.91 16.50
C ASP A 133 -21.16 1.00 17.49
N LEU A 134 -19.95 1.33 17.03
CA LEU A 134 -18.77 1.59 17.88
C LEU A 134 -19.01 2.77 18.80
N LEU A 135 -19.43 3.92 18.26
CA LEU A 135 -19.71 5.12 19.03
C LEU A 135 -20.83 4.92 20.07
N THR A 136 -21.71 3.93 19.87
CA THR A 136 -22.81 3.61 20.80
C THR A 136 -22.43 2.53 21.83
N ASN A 137 -21.69 1.51 21.43
CA ASN A 137 -21.53 0.28 22.22
C ASN A 137 -20.08 0.04 22.71
N GLY A 138 -19.08 0.72 22.13
CA GLY A 138 -17.67 0.49 22.42
C GLY A 138 -17.15 -0.87 21.94
N PRO A 139 -15.97 -1.33 22.42
CA PRO A 139 -15.25 -0.85 23.60
C PRO A 139 -14.71 0.59 23.45
N PHE A 140 -14.55 1.30 24.57
CA PHE A 140 -13.96 2.64 24.61
C PHE A 140 -12.62 2.60 25.32
N GLU A 141 -11.58 3.10 24.68
CA GLU A 141 -10.28 3.35 25.29
C GLU A 141 -10.19 4.79 25.80
N SER A 142 -9.59 5.00 26.96
CA SER A 142 -9.49 6.35 27.54
C SER A 142 -8.19 6.99 27.11
N THR A 143 -8.27 8.08 26.38
CA THR A 143 -7.10 8.83 25.90
C THR A 143 -7.19 10.28 26.37
N THR A 144 -6.14 10.78 27.03
CA THR A 144 -6.05 12.18 27.42
C THR A 144 -5.33 12.93 26.33
N LEU A 145 -5.92 13.97 25.75
CA LEU A 145 -5.30 14.76 24.69
C LEU A 145 -4.00 15.42 25.18
N GLY A 146 -3.00 15.49 24.31
CA GLY A 146 -1.80 16.30 24.53
C GLY A 146 -2.14 17.79 24.49
N HIS A 147 -1.34 18.60 25.17
CA HIS A 147 -1.50 20.05 25.16
C HIS A 147 -0.16 20.71 24.88
N ASP A 148 -0.15 21.65 23.93
CA ASP A 148 1.06 22.38 23.55
C ASP A 148 1.24 23.58 24.50
N ASP A 149 2.00 23.35 25.58
CA ASP A 149 2.47 24.39 26.49
C ASP A 149 3.53 25.24 25.76
N HIS A 150 3.10 26.12 24.86
CA HIS A 150 3.96 27.22 24.42
C HIS A 150 4.20 28.14 25.64
N GLU A 151 5.19 27.80 26.48
CA GLU A 151 5.77 28.71 27.46
C GLU A 151 6.42 29.86 26.70
N ASP A 152 5.64 30.90 26.41
CA ASP A 152 6.16 32.20 26.01
C ASP A 152 7.09 32.72 27.12
N GLY A 153 8.39 32.52 26.89
CA GLY A 153 9.47 33.16 27.63
C GLY A 153 9.43 34.67 27.42
N HIS A 154 8.43 35.36 27.98
CA HIS A 154 8.35 36.82 28.00
C HIS A 154 9.40 37.38 28.94
N ASP A 155 10.59 37.64 28.39
CA ASP A 155 11.50 38.63 28.93
C ASP A 155 10.84 40.03 28.82
N ASP A 156 10.50 40.58 29.97
CA ASP A 156 10.11 41.98 30.20
C ASP A 156 11.07 42.95 29.46
N ASP A 157 10.67 43.52 28.32
CA ASP A 157 11.20 44.82 27.88
C ASP A 157 10.16 45.63 27.07
N ASN A 158 9.34 46.33 27.85
CA ASN A 158 8.67 47.60 27.57
C ASN A 158 9.27 48.43 26.40
N ASP A 159 8.57 48.52 25.27
CA ASP A 159 8.39 49.80 24.55
C ASP A 159 7.12 49.85 23.69
N SER A 160 6.42 50.97 23.87
CA SER A 160 5.18 51.39 23.24
C SER A 160 5.30 51.58 21.73
N HIS A 161 4.33 51.09 20.93
CA HIS A 161 3.74 51.85 19.82
C HIS A 161 2.37 51.29 19.34
N ASP A 162 1.32 52.12 19.48
CA ASP A 162 -0.03 51.95 18.91
C ASP A 162 -0.05 52.02 17.37
N ASN A 163 -0.65 51.02 16.69
CA ASN A 163 -1.77 51.17 15.72
C ASN A 163 -2.03 49.83 14.99
N HIS A 164 -2.99 49.04 15.47
CA HIS A 164 -3.57 47.92 14.72
C HIS A 164 -4.57 48.44 13.68
N SER A 165 -4.44 47.97 12.45
CA SER A 165 -5.57 47.78 11.55
C SER A 165 -5.74 46.27 11.37
N GLU A 166 -6.88 45.80 11.85
CA GLU A 166 -7.49 44.48 11.65
C GLU A 166 -7.22 43.91 10.25
N GLU A 167 -6.50 42.80 10.18
CA GLU A 167 -6.78 41.68 9.25
C GLU A 167 -6.58 40.40 10.07
N ASP A 168 -7.72 39.74 10.31
CA ASP A 168 -7.85 38.40 10.86
C ASP A 168 -7.27 37.37 9.87
N GLY A 169 -6.66 36.29 10.40
CA GLY A 169 -6.26 35.12 9.63
C GLY A 169 -5.04 34.44 10.24
N HIS A 170 -5.25 33.47 11.14
CA HIS A 170 -4.25 32.45 11.41
C HIS A 170 -4.12 31.59 10.13
N GLU A 171 -3.37 32.08 9.15
CA GLU A 171 -2.97 31.36 7.92
C GLU A 171 -1.62 30.67 8.19
N GLY A 172 -1.58 29.68 9.07
CA GLY A 172 -0.33 29.05 9.52
C GLY A 172 -0.25 27.54 9.36
N HIS A 173 -1.37 26.81 9.51
CA HIS A 173 -1.41 25.35 9.39
C HIS A 173 -2.41 24.99 8.31
N ASN A 174 -1.99 24.20 7.33
CA ASN A 174 -2.91 23.62 6.37
C ASN A 174 -3.65 22.48 7.07
N HIS A 175 -4.97 22.42 6.91
CA HIS A 175 -5.78 21.30 7.39
C HIS A 175 -6.20 20.45 6.19
N ALA A 176 -6.25 19.13 6.35
CA ALA A 176 -6.83 18.26 5.34
C ALA A 176 -8.32 18.57 5.14
N GLU A 177 -8.80 18.57 3.90
CA GLU A 177 -10.23 18.70 3.61
C GLU A 177 -10.86 17.30 3.54
N ALA A 178 -11.97 17.09 4.25
CA ALA A 178 -12.72 15.84 4.16
C ALA A 178 -13.32 15.68 2.77
N GLU A 179 -13.22 14.48 2.19
CA GLU A 179 -13.82 14.14 0.90
C GLU A 179 -15.35 14.17 0.99
N GLU A 180 -15.88 13.65 2.11
CA GLU A 180 -17.29 13.67 2.42
C GLU A 180 -17.56 13.96 3.90
N THR A 181 -18.68 14.63 4.17
CA THR A 181 -19.15 14.88 5.54
C THR A 181 -20.64 14.58 5.65
N ILE A 182 -20.98 13.68 6.57
CA ILE A 182 -22.33 13.17 6.81
C ILE A 182 -22.82 13.65 8.17
N GLU A 183 -23.86 14.49 8.17
CA GLU A 183 -24.48 14.97 9.40
C GLU A 183 -25.69 14.13 9.82
N ASN A 184 -25.74 13.74 11.10
CA ASN A 184 -26.85 13.01 11.72
C ASN A 184 -27.27 11.72 10.97
N PRO A 185 -26.34 10.78 10.72
CA PRO A 185 -26.65 9.52 10.07
C PRO A 185 -27.71 8.70 10.84
N GLU A 186 -28.50 7.90 10.11
CA GLU A 186 -29.51 7.05 10.74
C GLU A 186 -28.86 5.96 11.60
N ASN A 187 -29.38 5.74 12.81
CA ASN A 187 -28.87 4.78 13.82
C ASN A 187 -27.60 5.19 14.58
N CYS A 188 -27.03 6.37 14.29
CA CYS A 188 -26.03 6.98 15.17
C CYS A 188 -26.66 7.65 16.41
N PRO A 189 -25.85 7.95 17.43
CA PRO A 189 -26.19 8.95 18.45
C PRO A 189 -26.71 10.25 17.82
N ALA A 190 -27.51 10.99 18.58
CA ALA A 190 -28.02 12.27 18.09
C ALA A 190 -26.88 13.28 18.00
N ASP A 191 -26.91 14.12 16.96
CA ASP A 191 -25.89 15.14 16.73
C ASP A 191 -24.49 14.54 16.50
N THR A 192 -24.38 13.42 15.77
CA THR A 192 -23.10 12.88 15.27
C THR A 192 -22.78 13.44 13.89
N VAL A 193 -21.50 13.72 13.64
CA VAL A 193 -20.92 14.03 12.32
C VAL A 193 -19.91 12.94 11.99
N ILE A 194 -19.96 12.44 10.76
CA ILE A 194 -18.96 11.53 10.21
C ILE A 194 -18.24 12.27 9.08
N SER A 195 -16.92 12.33 9.14
CA SER A 195 -16.07 12.88 8.08
C SER A 195 -15.22 11.76 7.48
N ILE A 196 -15.16 11.67 6.16
CA ILE A 196 -14.37 10.68 5.44
C ILE A 196 -13.15 11.38 4.84
N PHE A 197 -11.97 10.82 5.09
CA PHE A 197 -10.70 11.30 4.56
C PHE A 197 -9.97 10.14 3.91
N HIS A 198 -9.34 10.39 2.77
CA HIS A 198 -8.30 9.53 2.26
C HIS A 198 -7.01 9.80 3.07
N MET A 199 -6.40 8.75 3.60
CA MET A 199 -5.24 8.83 4.49
C MET A 199 -4.11 7.95 3.94
N GLU A 200 -2.89 8.47 3.93
CA GLU A 200 -1.67 7.70 3.64
C GLU A 200 -1.19 6.93 4.87
N GLU A 201 -0.43 5.85 4.68
CA GLU A 201 0.24 5.13 5.77
C GLU A 201 1.17 6.07 6.56
N GLY A 202 1.11 6.01 7.89
CA GLY A 202 1.96 6.80 8.78
C GLY A 202 1.20 7.49 9.91
N GLU A 203 1.90 8.39 10.59
CA GLU A 203 1.37 9.16 11.72
C GLU A 203 0.77 10.48 11.26
N HIS A 204 -0.47 10.75 11.68
CA HIS A 204 -1.18 11.99 11.38
C HIS A 204 -1.62 12.67 12.67
N VAL A 205 -1.47 13.99 12.78
CA VAL A 205 -1.86 14.73 14.00
C VAL A 205 -3.30 15.24 13.86
N LEU A 206 -4.15 14.86 14.81
CA LEU A 206 -5.49 15.42 14.95
C LEU A 206 -5.47 16.54 16.00
N GLU A 207 -5.84 17.74 15.58
CA GLU A 207 -6.06 18.90 16.43
C GLU A 207 -7.54 19.02 16.80
N PHE A 208 -7.86 19.14 18.08
CA PHE A 208 -9.22 19.38 18.61
C PHE A 208 -9.31 20.75 19.28
N GLU A 209 -10.38 21.49 18.99
CA GLU A 209 -10.60 22.81 19.61
C GLU A 209 -11.14 22.70 21.06
N GLU A 210 -10.50 23.37 22.04
CA GLU A 210 -10.83 23.28 23.48
C GLU A 210 -12.07 24.10 23.92
N ASP A 211 -12.75 24.78 22.98
CA ASP A 211 -14.09 25.37 23.24
C ASP A 211 -15.10 24.28 23.74
N HIS A 212 -14.72 23.01 23.61
CA HIS A 212 -15.42 21.80 24.02
C HIS A 212 -14.79 21.13 25.24
N ASN A 213 -14.79 21.83 26.38
CA ASN A 213 -14.22 21.38 27.66
C ASN A 213 -15.00 20.22 28.37
N GLU A 214 -15.63 19.31 27.60
CA GLU A 214 -16.34 18.11 28.08
C GLU A 214 -15.77 16.86 27.40
N ASP A 215 -15.59 15.77 28.15
CA ASP A 215 -15.19 14.47 27.59
C ASP A 215 -16.12 14.05 26.45
N PHE A 216 -15.55 13.60 25.33
CA PHE A 216 -16.31 13.17 24.17
C PHE A 216 -15.85 11.80 23.68
N ASN A 217 -16.71 11.14 22.91
CA ASN A 217 -16.37 9.87 22.27
C ASN A 217 -16.07 10.11 20.80
N MET A 218 -15.06 9.44 20.30
CA MET A 218 -14.70 9.38 18.88
C MET A 218 -14.65 7.91 18.46
N ALA A 219 -15.00 7.63 17.21
CA ALA A 219 -14.71 6.36 16.56
C ALA A 219 -14.04 6.64 15.21
N VAL A 220 -13.04 5.84 14.88
CA VAL A 220 -12.33 5.87 13.61
C VAL A 220 -12.34 4.46 13.02
N LEU A 221 -12.57 4.36 11.70
CA LEU A 221 -12.62 3.10 10.97
C LEU A 221 -12.19 3.29 9.52
N LYS A 222 -11.37 2.38 9.02
CA LYS A 222 -11.16 2.21 7.57
C LYS A 222 -12.47 1.77 6.90
N MET A 223 -12.75 2.28 5.70
CA MET A 223 -13.88 1.86 4.89
C MET A 223 -13.71 0.38 4.52
N PRO A 224 -14.67 -0.49 4.87
CA PRO A 224 -14.59 -1.89 4.46
C PRO A 224 -14.72 -1.94 2.94
N GLY A 225 -13.97 -2.80 2.24
CA GLY A 225 -14.26 -3.04 0.84
C GLY A 225 -13.50 -2.26 -0.20
N GLY A 226 -12.53 -1.45 0.24
CA GLY A 226 -11.26 -1.55 -0.44
C GLY A 226 -10.95 -3.05 -0.53
N HIS A 227 -10.94 -3.61 -1.73
CA HIS A 227 -9.79 -4.44 -2.00
C HIS A 227 -8.63 -3.61 -1.45
N ALA A 228 -7.79 -4.21 -0.62
CA ALA A 228 -6.40 -3.94 -0.86
C ALA A 228 -6.22 -4.28 -2.36
N HIS A 229 -6.48 -3.31 -3.24
CA HIS A 229 -5.35 -2.79 -3.97
C HIS A 229 -4.37 -2.64 -2.84
N GLY A 230 -3.52 -3.64 -2.69
CA GLY A 230 -2.18 -3.23 -2.39
C GLY A 230 -2.01 -2.05 -3.35
N HIS A 231 -1.74 -0.90 -2.79
CA HIS A 231 -0.38 -0.50 -3.02
C HIS A 231 0.50 -1.75 -2.86
N HIS A 232 0.54 -2.61 -3.89
CA HIS A 232 1.56 -2.44 -4.87
C HIS A 232 2.06 -0.98 -4.78
N ASP A 233 2.87 -0.77 -3.75
CA ASP A 233 4.25 -0.41 -3.90
C ASP A 233 4.94 -1.42 -4.87
N HIS A 234 4.32 -1.61 -6.03
CA HIS A 234 4.96 -1.54 -7.28
C HIS A 234 4.88 -0.05 -7.56
N GLY A 235 6.01 0.64 -7.40
CA GLY A 235 6.29 1.78 -8.23
C GLY A 235 6.24 1.38 -9.72
N HIS A 236 5.08 0.96 -10.23
CA HIS A 236 4.81 0.62 -11.62
C HIS A 236 3.34 0.92 -11.91
N GLY A 237 2.99 2.21 -11.90
CA GLY A 237 1.87 2.64 -12.72
C GLY A 237 2.17 2.23 -14.16
N ALA A 238 1.39 1.31 -14.74
CA ALA A 238 1.39 0.95 -16.17
C ALA A 238 2.73 1.17 -16.91
N GLY A 239 3.81 0.63 -16.37
CA GLY A 239 5.16 0.87 -16.89
C GLY A 239 5.31 0.23 -18.27
N ALA A 240 6.02 0.89 -19.17
CA ALA A 240 6.13 0.41 -20.55
C ALA A 240 6.97 -0.90 -20.72
N PHE A 241 7.58 -1.40 -19.64
CA PHE A 241 8.38 -2.63 -19.57
C PHE A 241 8.13 -3.38 -18.23
N GLU A 242 8.23 -4.71 -18.22
CA GLU A 242 8.00 -5.57 -17.03
C GLU A 242 9.30 -5.96 -16.30
N TRP A 243 10.46 -5.73 -16.90
CA TRP A 243 11.75 -6.08 -16.30
C TRP A 243 12.87 -5.13 -16.72
N ALA A 244 13.72 -4.77 -15.77
CA ALA A 244 14.96 -4.05 -16.00
C ALA A 244 16.15 -4.84 -15.45
N GLY A 245 17.29 -4.77 -16.14
CA GLY A 245 18.53 -5.37 -15.65
C GLY A 245 19.75 -4.65 -16.20
N ILE A 246 20.74 -4.41 -15.35
CA ILE A 246 21.97 -3.73 -15.72
C ILE A 246 23.19 -4.64 -15.63
N PHE A 247 23.99 -4.69 -16.68
CA PHE A 247 25.06 -5.69 -16.83
C PHE A 247 26.42 -5.04 -17.02
N SER A 248 27.45 -5.64 -16.40
CA SER A 248 28.84 -5.40 -16.79
C SER A 248 29.19 -6.17 -18.06
N ILE A 249 29.68 -5.46 -19.08
CA ILE A 249 29.94 -6.01 -20.41
C ILE A 249 31.44 -6.02 -20.69
N ASN A 250 32.00 -7.22 -20.88
CA ASN A 250 33.44 -7.44 -21.03
C ASN A 250 33.86 -8.03 -22.40
N ASP A 251 32.89 -8.45 -23.21
CA ASP A 251 33.07 -9.02 -24.54
C ASP A 251 32.50 -8.12 -25.65
N ALA A 252 33.02 -8.29 -26.87
CA ALA A 252 32.57 -7.55 -28.04
C ALA A 252 31.25 -8.08 -28.64
N SER A 253 30.70 -9.17 -28.09
CA SER A 253 29.41 -9.72 -28.50
C SER A 253 28.85 -10.63 -27.43
N HIS A 254 27.54 -10.54 -27.23
CA HIS A 254 26.75 -11.34 -26.28
C HIS A 254 25.61 -12.05 -27.00
N THR A 255 25.02 -13.06 -26.36
CA THR A 255 23.85 -13.76 -26.89
C THR A 255 22.69 -13.62 -25.92
N TRP A 256 21.55 -13.13 -26.43
CA TRP A 256 20.26 -13.23 -25.78
C TRP A 256 19.56 -14.51 -26.23
N SER A 257 19.06 -15.33 -25.32
CA SER A 257 18.34 -16.56 -25.63
C SER A 257 16.95 -16.59 -25.02
N MET A 258 16.00 -17.12 -25.80
CA MET A 258 14.63 -17.35 -25.38
C MET A 258 14.28 -18.80 -25.70
N GLN A 259 13.65 -19.51 -24.77
CA GLN A 259 13.31 -20.92 -24.90
C GLN A 259 11.82 -21.15 -24.62
N LYS A 260 11.29 -22.24 -25.19
CA LYS A 260 9.97 -22.72 -24.82
C LYS A 260 9.99 -23.30 -23.40
N VAL A 261 9.17 -22.76 -22.50
CA VAL A 261 8.88 -23.32 -21.17
C VAL A 261 7.60 -24.15 -21.28
N ASP A 262 7.62 -25.39 -20.78
CA ASP A 262 6.53 -26.37 -20.91
C ASP A 262 5.95 -26.63 -22.32
N GLY A 263 6.71 -26.29 -23.36
CA GLY A 263 6.42 -26.61 -24.76
C GLY A 263 5.91 -25.44 -25.61
N GLU A 264 5.73 -24.25 -25.04
CA GLU A 264 5.39 -23.01 -25.74
C GLU A 264 6.28 -21.85 -25.30
N TYR A 265 6.37 -20.78 -26.09
CA TYR A 265 6.99 -19.52 -25.67
C TYR A 265 5.94 -18.71 -24.90
N ALA A 266 6.35 -17.94 -23.88
CA ALA A 266 5.44 -17.08 -23.14
C ALA A 266 4.72 -16.08 -24.06
N ASP A 267 5.47 -15.42 -24.95
CA ASP A 267 4.94 -14.61 -26.06
C ASP A 267 5.63 -14.96 -27.41
N PRO A 268 4.94 -14.88 -28.57
CA PRO A 268 5.58 -14.96 -29.89
C PRO A 268 6.63 -13.86 -30.19
N THR A 269 6.65 -12.77 -29.42
CA THR A 269 7.55 -11.64 -29.56
C THR A 269 7.96 -11.05 -28.20
N MET A 270 9.08 -10.34 -28.15
CA MET A 270 9.48 -9.58 -26.95
C MET A 270 10.12 -8.27 -27.38
N ARG A 271 9.67 -7.13 -26.84
CA ARG A 271 10.40 -5.87 -26.98
C ARG A 271 11.52 -5.78 -25.95
N LEU A 272 12.68 -5.36 -26.40
CA LEU A 272 13.89 -5.21 -25.59
C LEU A 272 14.58 -3.90 -25.95
N VAL A 273 14.70 -3.00 -24.98
CA VAL A 273 15.48 -1.77 -25.10
C VAL A 273 16.86 -1.99 -24.52
N LEU A 274 17.88 -1.59 -25.27
CA LEU A 274 19.28 -1.68 -24.88
C LEU A 274 19.88 -0.28 -24.76
N VAL A 275 20.36 0.10 -23.57
CA VAL A 275 20.96 1.40 -23.28
C VAL A 275 22.42 1.23 -22.83
N PRO A 276 23.42 1.65 -23.63
CA PRO A 276 24.82 1.56 -23.25
C PRO A 276 25.15 2.52 -22.10
N THR A 277 25.88 2.04 -21.10
CA THR A 277 26.36 2.84 -19.97
C THR A 277 27.85 2.64 -19.70
N SER A 278 28.48 3.63 -19.04
CA SER A 278 29.83 3.50 -18.46
C SER A 278 29.84 3.12 -16.99
N THR A 279 28.68 3.18 -16.32
CA THR A 279 28.43 2.89 -14.89
C THR A 279 27.30 1.85 -14.81
N PRO A 280 27.62 0.55 -14.82
CA PRO A 280 26.60 -0.48 -14.71
C PRO A 280 26.30 -0.78 -13.23
N ASP A 281 25.48 0.06 -12.60
CA ASP A 281 24.97 -0.04 -11.22
C ASP A 281 23.46 0.25 -11.17
N GLU A 282 22.82 -0.10 -10.05
CA GLU A 282 21.36 -0.01 -9.84
C GLU A 282 20.81 1.42 -10.04
N GLU A 283 21.50 2.43 -9.50
CA GLU A 283 21.18 3.84 -9.67
C GLU A 283 21.15 4.27 -11.15
N THR A 284 22.11 3.79 -11.96
CA THR A 284 22.11 4.04 -13.41
C THR A 284 20.97 3.31 -14.12
N MET A 285 20.45 2.21 -13.58
CA MET A 285 19.29 1.52 -14.16
C MET A 285 18.02 2.35 -13.97
N HIS A 286 17.73 2.78 -12.74
CA HIS A 286 16.52 3.55 -12.41
C HIS A 286 16.47 4.91 -13.10
N SER A 287 17.60 5.63 -13.16
CA SER A 287 17.68 6.92 -13.87
C SER A 287 17.40 6.84 -15.38
N LEU A 288 17.36 5.63 -15.98
CA LEU A 288 17.09 5.44 -17.40
C LEU A 288 15.62 5.13 -17.71
N GLU A 289 14.78 4.85 -16.71
CA GLU A 289 13.42 4.32 -16.88
C GLU A 289 12.48 5.27 -17.61
N GLU A 290 12.39 6.53 -17.16
CA GLU A 290 11.56 7.57 -17.79
C GLU A 290 11.94 7.77 -19.28
N GLY A 291 13.24 7.66 -19.60
CA GLY A 291 13.74 7.76 -20.97
C GLY A 291 13.46 6.53 -21.84
N VAL A 292 13.24 5.38 -21.22
CA VAL A 292 13.02 4.08 -21.88
C VAL A 292 11.58 3.87 -22.27
N GLU A 293 10.62 4.41 -21.53
CA GLU A 293 9.18 4.28 -21.84
C GLU A 293 8.88 4.74 -23.27
N ALA A 294 9.31 5.95 -23.62
CA ALA A 294 9.17 6.48 -24.97
C ALA A 294 9.87 5.64 -26.05
N LEU A 295 10.93 4.90 -25.69
CA LEU A 295 11.67 4.03 -26.60
C LEU A 295 10.98 2.69 -26.83
N ILE A 296 10.42 2.08 -25.77
CA ILE A 296 9.81 0.75 -25.85
C ILE A 296 8.39 0.81 -26.41
N GLU A 297 7.64 1.88 -26.17
CA GLU A 297 6.34 2.13 -26.81
C GLU A 297 6.46 2.52 -28.29
N GLY A 298 7.60 3.10 -28.66
CA GLY A 298 7.91 3.59 -30.00
C GLY A 298 8.17 2.51 -31.07
N ASP A 299 8.71 2.94 -32.22
CA ASP A 299 9.04 2.05 -33.34
C ASP A 299 10.30 1.21 -33.03
N CYS A 300 10.12 -0.07 -32.69
CA CYS A 300 11.21 -1.02 -32.45
C CYS A 300 11.73 -1.67 -33.74
N SER A 301 13.04 -1.96 -33.79
CA SER A 301 13.63 -2.67 -34.93
C SER A 301 13.38 -4.18 -34.80
N VAL A 302 12.63 -4.76 -35.75
CA VAL A 302 12.36 -6.21 -35.76
C VAL A 302 13.64 -7.02 -35.99
N VAL A 303 13.89 -8.00 -35.13
CA VAL A 303 15.02 -8.94 -35.21
C VAL A 303 14.49 -10.37 -35.18
N GLU A 304 14.82 -11.15 -36.21
CA GLU A 304 14.36 -12.54 -36.35
C GLU A 304 15.34 -13.51 -35.66
N ASP A 305 14.88 -14.71 -35.28
CA ASP A 305 15.72 -15.76 -34.69
C ASP A 305 17.01 -16.01 -35.51
N GLY A 306 18.15 -15.91 -34.81
CA GLY A 306 19.51 -16.06 -35.35
C GLY A 306 20.10 -14.79 -35.96
N GLU A 307 19.38 -13.66 -35.92
CA GLU A 307 19.88 -12.35 -36.34
C GLU A 307 20.52 -11.57 -35.19
N ALA A 308 21.00 -10.35 -35.49
CA ALA A 308 21.78 -9.56 -34.55
C ALA A 308 21.14 -8.18 -34.29
N MET A 309 21.07 -7.80 -33.02
CA MET A 309 20.78 -6.44 -32.57
C MET A 309 22.00 -5.57 -32.83
N GLN A 310 21.91 -4.69 -33.83
CA GLN A 310 23.01 -3.83 -34.29
C GLN A 310 22.63 -2.36 -34.14
N SER A 311 23.65 -1.50 -34.07
CA SER A 311 23.50 -0.03 -34.04
C SER A 311 22.83 0.52 -32.79
N ILE A 312 23.16 -0.05 -31.62
CA ILE A 312 22.71 0.45 -30.31
C ILE A 312 23.20 1.90 -30.16
N GLN A 313 22.26 2.84 -30.07
CA GLN A 313 22.57 4.26 -29.92
C GLN A 313 22.93 4.59 -28.48
N SER A 314 23.68 5.67 -28.26
CA SER A 314 24.06 6.11 -26.92
C SER A 314 22.87 6.54 -26.05
N THR A 315 21.72 6.83 -26.66
CA THR A 315 20.47 7.19 -25.99
C THR A 315 19.49 6.01 -25.92
N GLY A 316 19.95 4.77 -26.12
CA GLY A 316 19.08 3.60 -26.15
C GLY A 316 18.58 3.21 -27.54
N SER A 317 18.17 1.95 -27.71
CA SER A 317 17.58 1.44 -28.95
C SER A 317 16.62 0.29 -28.66
N CYS A 318 15.40 0.35 -29.19
CA CYS A 318 14.41 -0.72 -29.07
C CYS A 318 14.50 -1.76 -30.19
N PHE A 319 14.38 -3.02 -29.81
CA PHE A 319 14.32 -4.18 -30.70
C PHE A 319 13.08 -5.02 -30.39
N GLU A 320 12.39 -5.50 -31.42
CA GLU A 320 11.28 -6.46 -31.28
C GLU A 320 11.78 -7.83 -31.74
N LEU A 321 11.96 -8.75 -30.79
CA LEU A 321 12.54 -10.08 -31.01
C LEU A 321 11.46 -11.07 -31.42
N HIS A 322 11.60 -11.69 -32.59
CA HIS A 322 10.62 -12.67 -33.10
C HIS A 322 11.14 -14.09 -32.89
N VAL A 323 10.42 -14.86 -32.07
CA VAL A 323 10.84 -16.24 -31.76
C VAL A 323 10.72 -17.15 -32.99
N GLY A 324 11.67 -18.06 -33.13
CA GLY A 324 11.73 -19.01 -34.24
C GLY A 324 10.75 -20.18 -34.08
N THR A 325 10.69 -21.04 -35.11
CA THR A 325 9.89 -22.28 -35.06
C THR A 325 10.53 -23.41 -34.24
N GLY A 326 11.71 -23.17 -33.66
CA GLY A 326 12.46 -24.12 -32.83
C GLY A 326 12.13 -23.99 -31.35
N ASP A 327 12.64 -24.91 -30.54
CA ASP A 327 12.46 -24.92 -29.08
C ASP A 327 13.33 -23.88 -28.35
N ASP A 328 14.35 -23.37 -29.03
CA ASP A 328 15.25 -22.30 -28.57
C ASP A 328 15.41 -21.28 -29.71
N SER A 329 15.36 -20.00 -29.37
CA SER A 329 15.63 -18.85 -30.25
C SER A 329 16.80 -18.04 -29.69
N THR A 330 17.67 -17.53 -30.56
CA THR A 330 18.89 -16.82 -30.13
C THR A 330 19.13 -15.55 -30.93
N PHE A 331 19.52 -14.48 -30.24
CA PHE A 331 19.76 -13.16 -30.82
C PHE A 331 21.15 -12.67 -30.42
N THR A 332 21.94 -12.21 -31.38
CA THR A 332 23.31 -11.73 -31.09
C THR A 332 23.29 -10.23 -30.78
N ILE A 333 23.88 -9.82 -29.65
CA ILE A 333 24.07 -8.41 -29.29
C ILE A 333 25.48 -7.98 -29.73
N ASP A 334 25.59 -6.91 -30.52
CA ASP A 334 26.89 -6.27 -30.83
C ASP A 334 27.24 -5.26 -29.74
N THR A 335 28.06 -5.69 -28.79
CA THR A 335 28.51 -4.89 -27.65
C THR A 335 29.91 -4.31 -27.85
N THR A 336 30.35 -4.16 -29.10
CA THR A 336 31.65 -3.57 -29.41
C THR A 336 31.75 -2.16 -28.83
N ASP A 337 32.78 -1.91 -28.01
CA ASP A 337 33.04 -0.63 -27.33
C ASP A 337 32.00 -0.22 -26.27
N ILE A 338 31.17 -1.17 -25.77
CA ILE A 338 30.24 -0.99 -24.65
C ILE A 338 30.85 -1.66 -23.40
N SER A 339 30.92 -0.93 -22.28
CA SER A 339 31.45 -1.43 -20.99
C SER A 339 30.38 -1.83 -19.98
N GLY A 340 29.19 -1.25 -20.09
CA GLY A 340 28.01 -1.58 -19.31
C GLY A 340 26.75 -1.42 -20.17
N LEU A 341 25.70 -2.18 -19.87
CA LEU A 341 24.50 -2.21 -20.69
C LEU A 341 23.28 -2.40 -19.78
N ALA A 342 22.39 -1.41 -19.75
CA ALA A 342 21.07 -1.54 -19.16
C ALA A 342 20.12 -2.13 -20.22
N MET A 343 19.28 -3.06 -19.79
CA MET A 343 18.33 -3.78 -20.62
C MET A 343 16.95 -3.66 -19.99
N PHE A 344 15.95 -3.29 -20.78
CA PHE A 344 14.57 -3.18 -20.34
C PHE A 344 13.71 -4.03 -21.26
N ALA A 345 13.00 -4.99 -20.69
CA ALA A 345 12.24 -5.99 -21.43
C ALA A 345 10.76 -5.82 -21.17
N GLN A 346 9.97 -5.93 -22.23
CA GLN A 346 8.51 -5.95 -22.15
C GLN A 346 8.01 -7.10 -21.27
N HIS A 347 8.74 -8.21 -21.20
CA HIS A 347 8.42 -9.35 -20.36
C HIS A 347 9.61 -9.76 -19.51
N VAL A 348 9.34 -10.37 -18.36
CA VAL A 348 10.38 -10.90 -17.48
C VAL A 348 11.17 -11.99 -18.21
N PRO A 349 12.50 -11.85 -18.42
CA PRO A 349 13.28 -12.78 -19.23
C PRO A 349 13.27 -14.24 -18.74
N THR A 350 13.04 -14.47 -17.45
CA THR A 350 12.96 -15.79 -16.83
C THR A 350 11.78 -16.61 -17.33
N GLU A 351 10.70 -15.98 -17.82
CA GLU A 351 9.58 -16.68 -18.47
C GLU A 351 9.99 -17.42 -19.76
N PHE A 352 11.14 -17.04 -20.31
CA PHE A 352 11.72 -17.63 -21.51
C PHE A 352 12.89 -18.57 -21.18
N GLU A 353 13.09 -18.96 -19.92
CA GLU A 353 14.14 -19.87 -19.48
C GLU A 353 13.64 -21.27 -19.15
N ARG A 354 14.03 -22.26 -19.97
CA ARG A 354 13.78 -23.68 -19.66
C ARG A 354 14.96 -24.33 -18.97
N ASP A 355 16.16 -24.13 -19.53
CA ASP A 355 17.39 -24.76 -19.07
C ASP A 355 18.66 -23.96 -19.40
N GLN A 356 18.52 -22.69 -19.79
CA GLN A 356 19.59 -21.78 -20.17
C GLN A 356 19.28 -20.35 -19.76
N HIS A 357 20.26 -19.67 -19.17
CA HIS A 357 20.13 -18.26 -18.81
C HIS A 357 19.93 -17.36 -20.04
N TYR A 358 19.15 -16.30 -19.91
CA TYR A 358 18.74 -15.42 -21.00
C TYR A 358 19.91 -14.63 -21.59
N LEU A 359 20.94 -14.27 -20.80
CA LEU A 359 22.12 -13.54 -21.29
C LEU A 359 23.43 -14.32 -21.12
N LYS A 360 24.25 -14.35 -22.19
CA LYS A 360 25.51 -15.10 -22.25
C LYS A 360 26.67 -14.34 -22.89
N ASP A 361 27.87 -14.61 -22.38
CA ASP A 361 29.15 -14.13 -22.91
C ASP A 361 29.54 -14.79 -24.25
N SER A 362 30.64 -14.34 -24.87
CA SER A 362 31.08 -14.87 -26.17
C SER A 362 31.62 -16.31 -26.11
N THR A 363 31.82 -16.85 -24.90
CA THR A 363 32.24 -18.23 -24.62
C THR A 363 31.07 -19.15 -24.29
N GLY A 364 29.88 -18.59 -24.09
CA GLY A 364 28.65 -19.27 -23.69
C GLY A 364 28.51 -19.46 -22.18
N GLY A 365 29.22 -18.68 -21.37
CA GLY A 365 28.99 -18.56 -19.94
C GLY A 365 27.85 -17.57 -19.66
N ASP A 366 27.08 -17.85 -18.62
CA ASP A 366 25.93 -17.02 -18.25
C ASP A 366 26.42 -15.71 -17.61
N ILE A 367 25.68 -14.62 -17.85
CA ILE A 367 25.94 -13.30 -17.27
C ILE A 367 24.71 -12.88 -16.50
N GLU A 368 24.88 -12.70 -15.20
CA GLU A 368 23.86 -12.17 -14.30
C GLU A 368 23.87 -10.63 -14.30
N PRO A 369 22.71 -9.99 -14.05
CA PRO A 369 22.65 -8.56 -13.83
C PRO A 369 23.39 -8.19 -12.54
N ILE A 370 23.87 -6.96 -12.48
CA ILE A 370 24.45 -6.34 -11.28
C ILE A 370 23.33 -5.90 -10.34
N ALA A 371 22.26 -5.39 -10.92
CA ALA A 371 20.98 -5.10 -10.30
C ALA A 371 19.88 -5.35 -11.33
N GLN A 372 18.71 -5.76 -10.87
CA GLN A 372 17.54 -6.02 -11.69
C GLN A 372 16.28 -5.67 -10.92
N GLU A 373 15.23 -5.36 -11.67
CA GLU A 373 13.91 -5.01 -11.17
C GLU A 373 12.85 -5.72 -12.01
N GLY A 374 11.70 -6.04 -11.42
CA GLY A 374 10.62 -6.76 -12.09
C GLY A 374 10.85 -8.28 -12.26
N ALA A 375 11.76 -8.90 -11.49
CA ALA A 375 11.97 -10.35 -11.49
C ALA A 375 11.87 -10.94 -10.09
N ASP A 376 10.67 -11.36 -9.67
CA ASP A 376 10.48 -12.11 -8.43
C ASP A 376 10.21 -13.60 -8.69
N ALA A 377 11.29 -14.37 -8.86
CA ALA A 377 11.31 -15.83 -8.70
C ALA A 377 12.76 -16.35 -8.53
N HIS A 378 13.21 -16.44 -7.28
CA HIS A 378 14.31 -17.25 -6.73
C HIS A 378 15.46 -17.72 -7.67
N ALA A 379 16.68 -17.21 -7.44
CA ALA A 379 17.90 -18.05 -7.44
C ALA A 379 19.13 -17.34 -6.83
N HIS A 380 19.44 -17.60 -5.55
CA HIS A 380 20.84 -17.70 -5.11
C HIS A 380 21.01 -18.91 -4.21
N ASP A 381 21.17 -20.07 -4.86
CA ASP A 381 21.78 -21.27 -4.28
C ASP A 381 23.28 -21.22 -4.63
N ASP A 382 24.09 -20.56 -3.80
CA ASP A 382 25.55 -20.68 -3.85
C ASP A 382 26.05 -21.43 -2.62
N HIS A 383 25.91 -22.76 -2.71
CA HIS A 383 26.83 -23.68 -2.09
C HIS A 383 28.19 -23.63 -2.79
N ASP A 384 29.17 -22.95 -2.21
CA ASP A 384 30.55 -23.41 -2.34
C ASP A 384 31.27 -23.43 -0.98
N GLU A 385 31.66 -24.65 -0.61
CA GLU A 385 32.43 -24.99 0.58
C GLU A 385 33.85 -24.43 0.48
N ASP A 386 34.26 -23.61 1.45
CA ASP A 386 35.67 -23.57 1.87
C ASP A 386 35.78 -23.59 3.41
N GLU A 387 36.30 -24.71 3.91
CA GLU A 387 36.68 -24.96 5.29
C GLU A 387 37.74 -23.94 5.79
N HIS A 388 37.34 -22.95 6.57
CA HIS A 388 38.18 -22.30 7.59
C HIS A 388 37.26 -21.89 8.75
N GLY A 389 37.21 -22.57 9.89
CA GLY A 389 38.33 -22.80 10.79
C GLY A 389 38.20 -21.80 11.95
N GLU A 390 37.72 -22.29 13.10
CA GLU A 390 37.62 -21.59 14.39
C GLU A 390 38.56 -20.39 14.54
N HIS A 391 38.00 -19.18 14.66
CA HIS A 391 38.66 -18.07 15.33
C HIS A 391 37.62 -17.21 16.05
N ASP A 392 37.62 -17.37 17.38
CA ASP A 392 37.14 -16.42 18.36
C ASP A 392 37.79 -15.03 18.17
N GLU A 393 37.09 -14.01 18.68
CA GLU A 393 37.52 -12.64 19.04
C GLU A 393 37.53 -11.60 17.89
N ASP A 394 36.60 -10.65 17.89
CA ASP A 394 36.74 -9.34 18.57
C ASP A 394 35.40 -8.57 18.56
N GLY A 395 34.99 -8.07 19.73
CA GLY A 395 33.76 -7.31 19.95
C GLY A 395 33.92 -5.82 19.66
N HIS A 396 32.88 -5.23 19.08
CA HIS A 396 32.63 -3.80 19.14
C HIS A 396 31.94 -3.51 20.47
N HIS A 397 32.68 -2.95 21.42
CA HIS A 397 32.13 -2.33 22.62
C HIS A 397 32.48 -0.85 22.52
N ASP A 398 31.50 -0.04 22.15
CA ASP A 398 31.61 1.42 22.19
C ASP A 398 31.59 1.88 23.64
N GLY A 399 32.72 2.42 24.07
CA GLY A 399 32.93 2.94 25.41
C GLY A 399 34.29 3.63 25.49
N VAL A 400 34.39 4.65 26.33
CA VAL A 400 35.57 5.51 26.42
C VAL A 400 36.21 5.42 27.81
N CYS A 401 37.54 5.31 27.86
CA CYS A 401 38.24 5.21 29.14
C CYS A 401 38.44 6.60 29.78
N HIS A 402 37.86 6.81 30.96
CA HIS A 402 37.95 8.05 31.72
C HIS A 402 38.96 7.98 32.86
N ASN A 403 40.01 8.81 32.79
CA ASN A 403 40.96 8.94 33.89
C ASN A 403 40.40 9.82 35.02
N THR A 404 39.85 9.20 36.07
CA THR A 404 39.27 9.90 37.24
C THR A 404 40.25 10.80 38.04
N THR A 405 41.55 10.78 37.72
CA THR A 405 42.56 11.65 38.33
C THR A 405 42.89 12.88 37.48
N THR A 406 42.83 12.77 36.15
CA THR A 406 43.13 13.87 35.21
C THR A 406 41.89 14.43 34.50
N HIS A 407 40.76 13.72 34.56
CA HIS A 407 39.53 13.96 33.80
C HIS A 407 39.75 14.05 32.30
N GLU A 408 40.61 13.18 31.76
CA GLU A 408 40.85 13.06 30.33
C GLU A 408 40.25 11.74 29.83
N ASN A 409 39.55 11.81 28.71
CA ASN A 409 38.99 10.68 27.96
C ASN A 409 40.00 10.24 26.89
N TYR A 410 40.15 8.93 26.69
CA TYR A 410 40.97 8.40 25.60
C TYR A 410 40.54 6.98 25.24
N ASP A 411 40.80 6.59 23.99
CA ASP A 411 40.44 5.27 23.49
C ASP A 411 41.33 4.17 24.09
N SER A 412 40.69 3.14 24.61
CA SER A 412 41.30 1.98 25.24
C SER A 412 40.31 0.82 25.19
N THR A 413 40.74 -0.40 25.50
CA THR A 413 39.79 -1.47 25.84
C THR A 413 39.37 -1.34 27.32
N GLU A 414 38.18 -1.82 27.68
CA GLU A 414 37.67 -1.86 29.07
C GLU A 414 38.70 -2.49 30.01
N SER A 415 39.26 -3.64 29.61
CA SER A 415 40.31 -4.37 30.35
C SER A 415 41.54 -3.51 30.64
N ASP A 416 42.01 -2.74 29.66
CA ASP A 416 43.17 -1.87 29.82
C ASP A 416 42.85 -0.61 30.65
N CYS A 417 41.61 -0.13 30.58
CA CYS A 417 41.11 0.99 31.36
C CYS A 417 41.08 0.67 32.85
N GLU A 418 40.49 -0.46 33.22
CA GLU A 418 40.43 -0.93 34.61
C GLU A 418 41.83 -1.25 35.15
N ALA A 419 42.70 -1.86 34.33
CA ALA A 419 44.08 -2.15 34.71
C ALA A 419 44.91 -0.88 34.97
N ALA A 420 44.60 0.22 34.28
CA ALA A 420 45.16 1.54 34.53
C ALA A 420 44.57 2.23 35.79
N GLY A 421 43.50 1.68 36.37
CA GLY A 421 42.75 2.26 37.48
C GLY A 421 41.89 3.45 37.04
N HIS A 422 41.45 3.44 35.78
CA HIS A 422 40.55 4.41 35.16
C HIS A 422 39.16 3.80 35.05
N MET A 423 38.14 4.64 34.86
CA MET A 423 36.74 4.23 34.84
C MET A 423 36.31 4.07 33.40
N TRP A 424 35.79 2.90 33.05
CA TRP A 424 35.15 2.68 31.76
C TRP A 424 33.78 3.36 31.78
N MET A 425 33.47 4.15 30.76
CA MET A 425 32.17 4.76 30.55
C MET A 425 31.62 4.13 29.27
N GLU A 426 30.55 3.34 29.41
CA GLU A 426 29.73 2.91 28.28
C GLU A 426 28.83 4.11 27.89
N ASP A 427 28.46 4.22 26.62
CA ASP A 427 27.50 5.23 26.19
C ASP A 427 26.11 4.82 26.70
N ASP A 428 25.72 5.36 27.85
CA ASP A 428 24.38 5.21 28.45
C ASP A 428 23.55 6.44 28.07
N ASP A 429 22.73 6.34 27.02
CA ASP A 429 21.60 7.23 26.75
C ASP A 429 20.41 6.41 26.22
N HIS A 430 19.86 5.52 27.07
CA HIS A 430 18.50 4.98 26.90
C HIS A 430 17.79 5.02 28.25
N ALA A 431 16.95 6.03 28.47
CA ALA A 431 16.10 6.10 29.64
C ALA A 431 14.86 5.22 29.39
N GLY A 432 14.65 4.24 30.25
CA GLY A 432 13.44 3.40 30.25
C GLY A 432 13.08 3.01 31.68
N VAL A 433 11.83 2.57 31.88
CA VAL A 433 11.32 2.16 33.20
C VAL A 433 10.85 0.70 33.17
N CYS A 434 11.14 -0.04 34.24
CA CYS A 434 10.73 -1.43 34.35
C CYS A 434 9.30 -1.54 34.91
N HIS A 435 8.40 -2.15 34.14
CA HIS A 435 6.99 -2.34 34.46
C HIS A 435 6.68 -3.76 34.94
N ASN A 436 6.23 -3.89 36.18
CA ASN A 436 5.75 -5.16 36.70
C ASN A 436 4.30 -5.43 36.25
N THR A 437 4.11 -6.26 35.21
CA THR A 437 2.79 -6.63 34.66
C THR A 437 1.86 -7.36 35.65
N THR A 438 2.37 -7.84 36.78
CA THR A 438 1.56 -8.47 37.84
C THR A 438 1.06 -7.47 38.88
N THR A 439 1.79 -6.38 39.13
CA THR A 439 1.46 -5.39 40.17
C THR A 439 1.13 -4.00 39.63
N HIS A 440 1.41 -3.74 38.34
CA HIS A 440 1.36 -2.43 37.69
C HIS A 440 2.14 -1.36 38.45
N GLU A 441 3.32 -1.72 38.96
CA GLU A 441 4.23 -0.77 39.60
C GLU A 441 5.45 -0.58 38.69
N ASN A 442 5.74 0.68 38.35
CA ASN A 442 6.94 1.08 37.63
C ASN A 442 8.08 1.29 38.64
N TYR A 443 9.29 0.85 38.29
CA TYR A 443 10.47 1.12 39.09
C TYR A 443 11.75 1.17 38.23
N ASP A 444 12.71 1.95 38.69
CA ASP A 444 14.00 2.09 38.00
C ASP A 444 14.79 0.77 38.07
N SER A 445 15.19 0.27 36.91
CA SER A 445 16.01 -0.92 36.69
C SER A 445 16.87 -0.70 35.44
N THR A 446 17.75 -1.64 35.10
CA THR A 446 18.22 -1.79 33.71
C THR A 446 17.29 -2.75 32.97
N GLU A 447 17.22 -2.65 31.65
CA GLU A 447 16.48 -3.57 30.77
C GLU A 447 16.79 -5.04 31.10
N SER A 448 18.08 -5.39 31.14
CA SER A 448 18.55 -6.73 31.49
C SER A 448 18.03 -7.23 32.86
N ASP A 449 18.00 -6.36 33.87
CA ASP A 449 17.48 -6.72 35.19
C ASP A 449 15.95 -6.79 35.22
N CYS A 450 15.27 -6.06 34.33
CA CYS A 450 13.82 -6.06 34.16
C CYS A 450 13.32 -7.36 33.53
N GLU A 451 13.93 -7.77 32.43
CA GLU A 451 13.64 -9.04 31.75
C GLU A 451 13.97 -10.24 32.63
N ALA A 452 15.11 -10.19 33.35
CA ALA A 452 15.49 -11.23 34.29
C ALA A 452 14.49 -11.37 35.45
N ALA A 453 13.75 -10.32 35.77
CA ALA A 453 12.65 -10.33 36.73
C ALA A 453 11.32 -10.82 36.13
N GLY A 454 11.23 -10.99 34.81
CA GLY A 454 10.00 -11.30 34.08
C GLY A 454 9.03 -10.13 34.01
N HIS A 455 9.57 -8.91 34.02
CA HIS A 455 8.85 -7.65 33.89
C HIS A 455 9.14 -7.04 32.51
N VAL A 456 8.30 -6.11 32.06
CA VAL A 456 8.41 -5.50 30.74
C VAL A 456 9.23 -4.23 30.86
N TRP A 457 10.24 -4.08 30.01
CA TRP A 457 10.96 -2.83 29.87
C TRP A 457 10.14 -1.90 28.97
N MET A 458 9.90 -0.68 29.41
CA MET A 458 9.27 0.34 28.56
C MET A 458 10.32 1.40 28.30
N GLU A 459 10.73 1.52 27.03
CA GLU A 459 11.59 2.60 26.55
C GLU A 459 10.81 3.93 26.62
N GLU A 460 11.49 5.04 26.92
CA GLU A 460 10.90 6.35 26.67
C GLU A 460 10.98 6.60 25.16
N GLU A 461 9.88 6.39 24.46
CA GLU A 461 9.65 7.03 23.16
C GLU A 461 9.22 8.47 23.42
N HIS A 462 9.95 9.42 22.83
CA HIS A 462 9.64 10.85 22.90
C HIS A 462 8.59 11.18 21.85
N HIS A 463 7.36 10.73 22.05
CA HIS A 463 6.21 11.25 21.33
C HIS A 463 5.66 12.46 22.08
N GLU A 464 5.57 13.59 21.39
CA GLU A 464 5.12 14.86 21.97
C GLU A 464 3.61 14.83 22.31
N TYR A 465 2.87 13.88 21.73
CA TYR A 465 1.42 13.68 21.87
C TYR A 465 1.04 12.19 22.08
N PRO A 466 -0.12 11.90 22.68
CA PRO A 466 -0.64 10.53 22.77
C PRO A 466 -1.05 9.97 21.41
N GLU A 467 -0.85 8.66 21.19
CA GLU A 467 -1.23 7.96 19.95
C GLU A 467 -2.52 7.12 20.09
N ILE A 468 -3.24 6.99 18.97
CA ILE A 468 -4.38 6.07 18.78
C ILE A 468 -4.26 5.36 17.43
N HIS A 469 -4.69 4.10 17.35
CA HIS A 469 -4.74 3.33 16.10
C HIS A 469 -6.12 3.42 15.46
N ALA A 470 -6.14 3.40 14.12
CA ALA A 470 -7.39 3.50 13.36
C ALA A 470 -8.19 2.18 13.28
N ASP A 471 -7.63 1.09 13.79
CA ASP A 471 -8.11 -0.28 13.59
C ASP A 471 -9.20 -0.65 14.61
N TYR A 472 -10.40 -0.19 14.31
CA TYR A 472 -11.64 -0.64 14.97
C TYR A 472 -11.85 -0.20 16.42
N ASN A 473 -11.23 0.90 16.83
CA ASN A 473 -11.34 1.41 18.19
C ASN A 473 -12.21 2.67 18.30
N ALA A 474 -12.94 2.74 19.41
CA ALA A 474 -13.57 3.97 19.84
C ALA A 474 -12.79 4.50 21.04
N HIS A 475 -12.58 5.81 21.07
CA HIS A 475 -11.86 6.49 22.15
C HIS A 475 -12.82 7.38 22.92
N SER A 476 -12.67 7.40 24.24
CA SER A 476 -13.18 8.45 25.11
C SER A 476 -12.03 9.44 25.33
N LEU A 477 -12.11 10.59 24.67
CA LEU A 477 -11.11 11.64 24.68
C LEU A 477 -11.44 12.67 25.78
N SER A 478 -10.42 13.08 26.54
CA SER A 478 -10.55 14.11 27.58
C SER A 478 -9.43 15.13 27.45
N PHE A 479 -9.76 16.42 27.54
CA PHE A 479 -8.78 17.49 27.62
C PHE A 479 -8.02 17.42 28.97
N PRO A 480 -6.72 17.77 28.99
CA PRO A 480 -5.96 17.76 30.22
C PRO A 480 -6.45 18.84 31.20
N GLU A 481 -6.95 18.45 32.38
CA GLU A 481 -7.30 19.43 33.42
C GLU A 481 -6.02 19.97 34.10
N GLU A 482 -5.70 21.27 33.94
CA GLU A 482 -4.61 21.89 34.72
C GLU A 482 -4.98 21.95 36.21
N MET A 483 -4.40 21.03 37.00
CA MET A 483 -4.73 20.91 38.42
C MET A 483 -3.88 21.81 39.30
N VAL A 484 -4.54 22.74 40.01
CA VAL A 484 -3.88 23.73 40.85
C VAL A 484 -4.14 23.55 42.33
N CYS A 485 -3.15 23.98 43.13
CA CYS A 485 -3.32 24.14 44.56
C CYS A 485 -3.95 25.47 44.93
N TYR A 486 -5.27 25.46 45.14
CA TYR A 486 -6.04 26.66 45.46
C TYR A 486 -6.16 26.94 46.96
N ASP A 487 -5.75 28.14 47.37
CA ASP A 487 -5.96 28.63 48.74
C ASP A 487 -7.31 29.36 48.86
N MET A 488 -8.32 28.68 49.42
CA MET A 488 -9.64 29.27 49.68
C MET A 488 -9.62 30.46 50.66
N SER A 489 -8.54 30.64 51.43
CA SER A 489 -8.42 31.72 52.41
C SER A 489 -7.87 33.01 51.79
N THR A 490 -7.06 32.91 50.74
CA THR A 490 -6.46 34.04 50.02
C THR A 490 -7.01 34.23 48.61
N HIS A 491 -7.74 33.25 48.07
CA HIS A 491 -8.17 33.20 46.67
C HIS A 491 -6.99 33.29 45.71
N THR A 492 -5.96 32.46 45.94
CA THR A 492 -4.75 32.42 45.12
C THR A 492 -4.31 30.99 44.86
N VAL A 493 -3.81 30.73 43.66
CA VAL A 493 -3.12 29.48 43.30
C VAL A 493 -1.71 29.49 43.89
N ASN A 494 -1.26 28.32 44.36
CA ASN A 494 0.08 28.11 44.86
C ASN A 494 0.85 27.13 43.97
N GLY A 495 1.51 27.65 42.93
CA GLY A 495 2.33 26.87 41.99
C GLY A 495 3.59 26.23 42.59
N SER A 496 3.88 26.40 43.90
CA SER A 496 4.98 25.68 44.55
C SER A 496 4.59 24.26 45.00
N LEU A 497 3.33 23.86 44.81
CA LEU A 497 2.81 22.55 45.20
C LEU A 497 2.13 21.93 43.97
N VAL A 498 2.77 20.91 43.39
CA VAL A 498 2.37 20.26 42.13
C VAL A 498 1.78 18.86 42.36
N SER A 499 1.40 18.54 43.60
CA SER A 499 0.80 17.25 43.94
C SER A 499 -0.41 17.39 44.86
N GLN A 500 -1.45 16.60 44.62
CA GLN A 500 -2.65 16.55 45.47
C GLN A 500 -2.28 16.31 46.95
N ALA A 501 -1.34 15.40 47.20
CA ALA A 501 -0.93 15.03 48.55
C ALA A 501 -0.30 16.22 49.31
N ASP A 502 0.56 17.00 48.65
CA ASP A 502 1.17 18.18 49.24
C ASP A 502 0.17 19.33 49.38
N CYS A 503 -0.78 19.43 48.45
CA CYS A 503 -1.90 20.37 48.49
C CYS A 503 -2.77 20.19 49.73
N GLU A 504 -3.25 18.95 49.91
CA GLU A 504 -4.11 18.58 51.01
C GLU A 504 -3.35 18.66 52.35
N ALA A 505 -2.06 18.29 52.36
CA ALA A 505 -1.20 18.42 53.53
C ALA A 505 -0.97 19.89 53.93
N ALA A 506 -0.93 20.80 52.95
CA ALA A 506 -0.89 22.26 53.16
C ALA A 506 -2.24 22.85 53.58
N GLY A 507 -3.33 22.06 53.49
CA GLY A 507 -4.70 22.50 53.78
C GLY A 507 -5.31 23.36 52.68
N LEU A 508 -4.77 23.25 51.46
CA LEU A 508 -5.27 23.87 50.24
C LEU A 508 -6.19 22.89 49.51
N MET A 509 -6.96 23.40 48.54
CA MET A 509 -7.87 22.60 47.73
C MET A 509 -7.19 22.27 46.40
N TRP A 510 -7.06 20.98 46.09
CA TRP A 510 -6.67 20.51 44.76
C TRP A 510 -7.89 20.61 43.85
N THR A 511 -7.83 21.45 42.82
CA THR A 511 -8.95 21.77 41.93
C THR A 511 -8.41 22.22 40.59
N ALA A 512 -9.17 22.07 39.50
CA ALA A 512 -8.80 22.62 38.21
C ALA A 512 -8.63 24.15 38.29
N ALA A 513 -7.70 24.69 37.48
CA ALA A 513 -7.31 26.11 37.46
C ALA A 513 -8.50 27.05 37.25
N ASP A 514 -9.46 26.61 36.46
CA ASP A 514 -10.71 27.27 36.07
C ASP A 514 -11.77 27.37 37.19
N SER A 515 -11.63 26.59 38.27
CA SER A 515 -12.71 26.31 39.23
C SER A 515 -12.97 27.45 40.24
N GLY A 516 -12.44 28.65 39.98
CA GLY A 516 -12.50 29.82 40.85
C GLY A 516 -13.86 30.54 40.84
N PRO A 517 -14.36 31.07 41.98
CA PRO A 517 -15.59 31.85 41.99
C PRO A 517 -15.29 33.30 41.57
N GLY A 518 -15.22 33.55 40.26
CA GLY A 518 -14.87 34.86 39.72
C GLY A 518 -15.23 35.05 38.25
N ASP A 519 -16.52 35.13 37.93
CA ASP A 519 -16.98 35.97 36.82
C ASP A 519 -16.52 37.41 37.07
N ASP A 520 -15.52 37.89 36.34
CA ASP A 520 -15.30 39.31 36.07
C ASP A 520 -14.77 39.46 34.63
N ASP A 521 -15.68 39.88 33.73
CA ASP A 521 -15.42 40.34 32.37
C ASP A 521 -14.19 41.28 32.29
N HIS A 522 -13.38 41.10 31.22
CA HIS A 522 -12.34 41.97 30.67
C HIS A 522 -10.86 41.62 30.95
N SER A 523 -10.32 40.68 30.18
CA SER A 523 -9.07 40.87 29.44
C SER A 523 -9.39 40.72 27.95
N ASP A 524 -8.96 41.70 27.15
CA ASP A 524 -8.80 41.54 25.71
C ASP A 524 -7.51 40.72 25.52
N GLU A 525 -7.52 39.44 25.92
CA GLU A 525 -6.41 38.53 25.64
C GLU A 525 -6.65 37.89 24.29
N GLU A 526 -5.58 37.93 23.50
CA GLU A 526 -5.48 37.43 22.14
C GLU A 526 -5.91 35.97 22.12
N GLY A 527 -6.68 35.59 21.10
CA GLY A 527 -7.34 34.28 21.01
C GLY A 527 -6.34 33.15 20.82
N HIS A 528 -5.71 32.72 21.90
CA HIS A 528 -5.09 31.41 21.98
C HIS A 528 -6.23 30.43 22.25
N HIS A 529 -6.73 29.80 21.20
CA HIS A 529 -7.51 28.59 21.35
C HIS A 529 -6.55 27.55 21.91
N GLU A 530 -6.77 27.12 23.16
CA GLU A 530 -6.13 25.93 23.67
C GLU A 530 -6.58 24.79 22.73
N ALA A 531 -5.65 23.97 22.25
CA ALA A 531 -5.95 22.84 21.39
C ALA A 531 -5.50 21.56 22.08
N GLY A 532 -6.29 20.51 21.91
CA GLY A 532 -5.95 19.17 22.33
C GLY A 532 -5.45 18.38 21.12
N TYR A 533 -4.33 17.69 21.27
CA TYR A 533 -3.71 16.93 20.17
C TYR A 533 -3.71 15.42 20.46
N VAL A 534 -3.85 14.62 19.41
CA VAL A 534 -3.60 13.18 19.43
C VAL A 534 -3.02 12.78 18.08
N VAL A 535 -2.07 11.86 18.08
CA VAL A 535 -1.57 11.25 16.84
C VAL A 535 -2.47 10.07 16.51
N VAL A 536 -2.97 10.00 15.28
CA VAL A 536 -3.59 8.80 14.74
C VAL A 536 -2.58 8.09 13.85
N HIS A 537 -2.33 6.82 14.15
CA HIS A 537 -1.51 5.96 13.32
C HIS A 537 -2.40 5.29 12.27
N ILE A 538 -2.08 5.50 11.00
CA ILE A 538 -2.73 4.91 9.83
C ILE A 538 -1.82 3.80 9.33
N GLU A 539 -2.30 2.56 9.45
CA GLU A 539 -1.50 1.38 9.14
C GLU A 539 -1.44 1.07 7.63
N GLU A 540 -2.42 1.53 6.85
CA GLU A 540 -2.47 1.29 5.40
C GLU A 540 -3.27 2.40 4.72
N GLU A 541 -2.78 2.87 3.57
CA GLU A 541 -3.48 3.88 2.80
C GLU A 541 -4.93 3.49 2.49
N GLY A 542 -5.83 4.47 2.52
CA GLY A 542 -7.21 4.32 2.06
C GLY A 542 -8.16 5.28 2.76
N ASP A 543 -9.45 5.00 2.64
CA ASP A 543 -10.47 5.91 3.16
C ASP A 543 -10.84 5.57 4.60
N TYR A 544 -10.75 6.56 5.48
CA TYR A 544 -11.05 6.46 6.89
C TYR A 544 -12.21 7.38 7.28
N GLY A 545 -13.20 6.81 7.96
CA GLY A 545 -14.32 7.54 8.54
C GLY A 545 -14.08 7.89 10.00
N PHE A 546 -14.23 9.17 10.33
CA PHE A 546 -14.08 9.73 11.67
C PHE A 546 -15.46 10.18 12.19
N ALA A 547 -15.97 9.51 13.23
CA ALA A 547 -17.26 9.82 13.84
C ALA A 547 -17.07 10.56 15.17
N VAL A 548 -17.52 11.82 15.22
CA VAL A 548 -17.45 12.70 16.40
C VAL A 548 -18.80 13.37 16.69
N PRO A 549 -19.04 13.88 17.91
CA PRO A 549 -20.18 14.75 18.18
C PRO A 549 -20.11 16.03 17.33
N LYS A 550 -21.26 16.56 16.94
CA LYS A 550 -21.38 17.75 16.10
C LYS A 550 -20.84 19.02 16.75
N ASP A 551 -20.80 19.02 18.07
CA ASP A 551 -20.19 20.04 18.89
C ASP A 551 -18.75 19.69 19.25
N VAL A 552 -18.04 18.90 18.44
CA VAL A 552 -16.59 18.76 18.50
C VAL A 552 -16.08 19.08 17.10
N GLU A 553 -15.21 20.08 17.00
CA GLU A 553 -14.50 20.41 15.77
C GLU A 553 -13.08 19.87 15.89
N PHE A 554 -12.63 19.18 14.84
CA PHE A 554 -11.27 18.66 14.75
C PHE A 554 -10.73 18.89 13.35
N HIS A 555 -9.42 19.02 13.26
CA HIS A 555 -8.70 19.19 12.01
C HIS A 555 -7.56 18.18 11.95
N ILE A 556 -7.35 17.56 10.78
CA ILE A 556 -6.13 16.81 10.53
C ILE A 556 -5.09 17.82 10.10
N LEU A 557 -4.01 17.95 10.86
CA LEU A 557 -2.89 18.80 10.49
C LEU A 557 -2.23 18.18 9.26
N ALA A 558 -2.29 18.87 8.13
CA ALA A 558 -1.41 18.53 7.02
C ALA A 558 0.01 18.91 7.43
N ASP A 559 0.99 18.09 7.06
CA ASP A 559 2.41 18.39 7.29
C ASP A 559 2.69 19.85 6.97
N ALA A 560 3.26 20.56 7.96
CA ALA A 560 3.56 21.97 7.81
C ALA A 560 4.39 22.15 6.52
N PRO A 561 4.11 23.19 5.70
CA PRO A 561 4.89 23.41 4.49
C PRO A 561 6.35 23.56 4.88
N LYS A 562 7.19 22.59 4.51
CA LYS A 562 8.62 22.61 4.82
C LYS A 562 9.22 23.89 4.26
N ALA A 563 10.15 24.50 5.00
CA ALA A 563 10.79 25.74 4.56
C ALA A 563 11.66 25.56 3.29
N PHE A 564 11.91 24.32 2.90
CA PHE A 564 12.65 23.91 1.71
C PHE A 564 11.79 22.96 0.86
N GLU A 565 11.96 23.02 -0.46
CA GLU A 565 11.27 22.13 -1.41
C GLU A 565 12.05 20.83 -1.64
N TRP A 566 13.36 20.82 -1.36
CA TRP A 566 14.22 19.66 -1.60
C TRP A 566 15.43 19.58 -0.65
N ALA A 567 15.83 18.37 -0.26
CA ALA A 567 17.05 18.09 0.48
C ALA A 567 17.85 16.94 -0.17
N GLY A 568 19.18 16.99 -0.07
CA GLY A 568 20.05 15.93 -0.58
C GLY A 568 21.34 15.79 0.24
N ALA A 569 21.72 14.56 0.57
CA ALA A 569 22.95 14.23 1.27
C ALA A 569 24.02 13.76 0.29
N PHE A 570 25.21 14.36 0.29
CA PHE A 570 26.25 14.12 -0.71
C PHE A 570 27.57 13.66 -0.10
N SER A 571 28.17 12.63 -0.69
CA SER A 571 29.55 12.24 -0.43
C SER A 571 30.53 13.20 -1.10
N ILE A 572 31.40 13.83 -0.31
CA ILE A 572 32.34 14.84 -0.80
C ILE A 572 33.73 14.23 -0.96
N SER A 573 34.17 14.05 -2.21
CA SER A 573 35.48 13.48 -2.53
C SER A 573 36.56 14.54 -2.85
N ASP A 574 36.13 15.76 -3.16
CA ASP A 574 37.00 16.88 -3.56
C ASP A 574 36.97 18.06 -2.58
N ASN A 575 37.97 18.95 -2.67
CA ASN A 575 38.04 20.17 -1.86
C ASN A 575 37.22 21.34 -2.44
N SER A 576 36.52 21.11 -3.55
CA SER A 576 35.73 22.14 -4.22
C SER A 576 34.72 21.49 -5.15
N HIS A 577 33.47 21.94 -5.07
CA HIS A 577 32.36 21.51 -5.93
C HIS A 577 31.73 22.71 -6.62
N THR A 578 30.93 22.48 -7.66
CA THR A 578 30.23 23.54 -8.39
C THR A 578 28.72 23.30 -8.33
N TRP A 579 27.98 24.27 -7.81
CA TRP A 579 26.52 24.35 -7.95
C TRP A 579 26.18 25.12 -9.23
N SER A 580 25.29 24.59 -10.07
CA SER A 580 24.90 25.17 -11.35
C SER A 580 23.41 25.45 -11.39
N MET A 581 23.01 26.59 -11.96
CA MET A 581 21.61 26.94 -12.21
C MET A 581 21.48 27.45 -13.64
N GLN A 582 20.50 26.96 -14.38
CA GLN A 582 20.25 27.30 -15.78
C GLN A 582 18.86 27.88 -15.99
N ALA A 583 18.74 28.76 -16.97
CA ALA A 583 17.44 29.20 -17.46
C ALA A 583 16.81 28.09 -18.32
N VAL A 584 15.58 27.70 -18.00
CA VAL A 584 14.80 26.65 -18.66
C VAL A 584 13.82 27.27 -19.66
N ALA A 585 13.45 26.53 -20.70
CA ALA A 585 12.58 27.04 -21.76
C ALA A 585 11.10 26.95 -21.35
N GLY A 586 10.40 28.09 -21.28
CA GLY A 586 8.94 28.11 -21.14
C GLY A 586 8.22 27.71 -22.43
N GLU A 587 6.89 27.62 -22.40
CA GLU A 587 6.01 27.21 -23.52
C GLU A 587 6.25 27.98 -24.83
N ASP A 588 6.68 29.25 -24.76
CA ASP A 588 6.97 30.09 -25.93
C ASP A 588 8.41 29.93 -26.47
N GLY A 589 9.19 29.03 -25.85
CA GLY A 589 10.59 28.75 -26.15
C GLY A 589 11.56 29.83 -25.66
N THR A 590 11.12 30.77 -24.82
CA THR A 590 12.03 31.73 -24.16
C THR A 590 12.66 31.13 -22.92
N LEU A 591 13.98 31.32 -22.77
CA LEU A 591 14.73 30.87 -21.60
C LEU A 591 14.54 31.88 -20.46
N ALA A 592 14.11 31.40 -19.30
CA ALA A 592 14.04 32.15 -18.05
C ALA A 592 14.43 31.25 -16.87
N TYR A 593 14.99 31.84 -15.82
CA TYR A 593 15.15 31.17 -14.54
C TYR A 593 13.79 31.08 -13.84
N ALA A 594 13.53 29.97 -13.13
CA ALA A 594 12.32 29.78 -12.34
C ALA A 594 12.16 30.89 -11.29
N ASP A 595 13.24 31.18 -10.53
CA ASP A 595 13.34 32.32 -9.62
C ASP A 595 14.61 33.18 -9.89
N PRO A 596 14.58 34.52 -9.70
CA PRO A 596 15.79 35.35 -9.69
C PRO A 596 16.85 34.97 -8.62
N SER A 597 16.49 34.17 -7.61
CA SER A 597 17.39 33.72 -6.55
C SER A 597 16.95 32.39 -5.93
N MET A 598 17.86 31.67 -5.27
CA MET A 598 17.52 30.45 -4.52
C MET A 598 18.29 30.46 -3.19
N ARG A 599 17.61 30.17 -2.07
CA ARG A 599 18.28 29.93 -0.79
C ARG A 599 18.73 28.46 -0.70
N LEU A 600 19.96 28.26 -0.23
CA LEU A 600 20.54 26.96 0.07
C LEU A 600 21.09 26.95 1.50
N VAL A 601 20.82 25.89 2.26
CA VAL A 601 21.53 25.59 3.51
C VAL A 601 22.46 24.41 3.31
N LEU A 602 23.71 24.58 3.70
CA LEU A 602 24.75 23.57 3.61
C LEU A 602 25.15 23.10 5.01
N VAL A 603 24.95 21.82 5.32
CA VAL A 603 25.27 21.21 6.62
C VAL A 603 26.36 20.13 6.46
N PRO A 604 27.55 20.28 7.07
CA PRO A 604 28.56 19.24 7.05
C PRO A 604 28.09 17.95 7.74
N THR A 605 28.37 16.80 7.14
CA THR A 605 28.15 15.49 7.78
C THR A 605 29.36 14.56 7.57
N ASP A 606 29.55 13.62 8.49
CA ASP A 606 30.52 12.53 8.33
C ASP A 606 29.89 11.28 7.68
N SER A 607 28.54 11.21 7.65
CA SER A 607 27.72 10.14 7.07
C SER A 607 26.59 10.75 6.23
N PRO A 608 26.72 10.83 4.90
CA PRO A 608 25.66 11.36 4.04
C PRO A 608 24.58 10.30 3.82
N THR A 609 23.64 10.18 4.76
CA THR A 609 22.50 9.25 4.77
C THR A 609 21.19 10.03 4.94
N GLU A 610 20.07 9.35 4.76
CA GLU A 610 18.73 9.88 5.05
C GLU A 610 18.59 10.33 6.51
N GLU A 611 19.12 9.56 7.47
CA GLU A 611 19.21 9.95 8.88
C GLU A 611 19.93 11.30 9.10
N ALA A 612 20.93 11.62 8.27
CA ALA A 612 21.63 12.90 8.33
C ALA A 612 20.78 14.06 7.79
N ILE A 613 19.82 13.78 6.91
CA ILE A 613 18.80 14.74 6.49
C ILE A 613 17.88 14.99 7.69
N HIS A 614 17.13 14.00 8.16
CA HIS A 614 16.15 14.19 9.25
C HIS A 614 16.77 14.81 10.52
N SER A 615 17.97 14.38 10.92
CA SER A 615 18.64 14.93 12.13
C SER A 615 19.10 16.39 12.02
N SER A 616 19.21 16.95 10.81
CA SER A 616 19.64 18.34 10.58
C SER A 616 18.54 19.26 10.05
N GLU A 617 17.34 18.72 9.83
CA GLU A 617 16.22 19.36 9.16
C GLU A 617 15.72 20.61 9.89
N SER A 618 15.29 20.49 11.14
CA SER A 618 14.79 21.62 11.95
C SER A 618 15.79 22.79 12.03
N GLY A 619 17.09 22.46 12.08
CA GLY A 619 18.16 23.45 12.04
C GLY A 619 18.27 24.16 10.68
N ALA A 620 18.08 23.42 9.59
CA ALA A 620 18.10 23.95 8.23
C ALA A 620 16.89 24.82 7.94
N GLU A 621 15.69 24.44 8.38
CA GLU A 621 14.47 25.23 8.23
C GLU A 621 14.60 26.60 8.88
N THR A 622 15.02 26.62 10.15
CA THR A 622 15.30 27.86 10.90
C THR A 622 16.28 28.76 10.14
N MET A 623 17.25 28.17 9.43
CA MET A 623 18.24 28.91 8.66
C MET A 623 17.72 29.42 7.31
N ILE A 624 16.83 28.67 6.64
CA ILE A 624 16.22 29.08 5.37
C ILE A 624 15.19 30.18 5.59
N GLU A 625 14.38 30.11 6.65
CA GLU A 625 13.36 31.11 6.97
C GLU A 625 13.95 32.38 7.59
N GLY A 626 15.13 32.27 8.21
CA GLY A 626 15.80 33.37 8.88
C GLY A 626 15.97 34.64 8.01
N ASP A 627 16.02 35.79 8.70
CA ASP A 627 16.10 37.13 8.09
C ASP A 627 17.38 37.40 7.25
N SER A 628 18.38 36.51 7.25
CA SER A 628 19.62 36.74 6.51
C SER A 628 20.41 35.49 6.13
N CYS A 629 20.48 35.20 4.83
CA CYS A 629 21.44 34.29 4.22
C CYS A 629 22.63 35.07 3.62
N ALA A 630 23.78 34.40 3.45
CA ALA A 630 24.93 35.02 2.80
C ALA A 630 24.69 35.10 1.27
N VAL A 631 24.52 36.31 0.75
CA VAL A 631 24.33 36.51 -0.71
C VAL A 631 25.59 36.11 -1.49
N VAL A 632 25.41 35.25 -2.49
CA VAL A 632 26.45 34.78 -3.42
C VAL A 632 26.02 35.10 -4.85
N GLU A 633 26.83 35.90 -5.55
CA GLU A 633 26.54 36.28 -6.93
C GLU A 633 27.13 35.25 -7.92
N ASP A 634 26.60 35.19 -9.16
CA ASP A 634 27.12 34.31 -10.22
C ASP A 634 28.66 34.38 -10.38
N GLY A 635 29.29 33.21 -10.27
CA GLY A 635 30.73 33.01 -10.34
C GLY A 635 31.48 33.21 -9.02
N GLU A 636 30.79 33.49 -7.92
CA GLU A 636 31.39 33.58 -6.58
C GLU A 636 31.40 32.22 -5.85
N SER A 637 31.89 32.21 -4.61
CA SER A 637 32.09 30.98 -3.83
C SER A 637 31.35 31.03 -2.51
N MET A 638 30.60 29.96 -2.22
CA MET A 638 30.08 29.63 -0.91
C MET A 638 31.25 29.17 -0.03
N THR A 639 31.62 30.00 0.94
CA THR A 639 32.77 29.75 1.83
C THR A 639 32.35 29.90 3.28
N SER A 640 33.07 29.25 4.20
CA SER A 640 32.85 29.31 5.65
C SER A 640 31.62 28.53 6.14
N ILE A 641 31.38 27.33 5.61
CA ILE A 641 30.34 26.41 6.09
C ILE A 641 30.65 26.06 7.56
N ALA A 642 29.75 26.46 8.47
CA ALA A 642 29.88 26.17 9.90
C ALA A 642 29.49 24.72 10.21
N ALA A 643 29.93 24.20 11.36
CA ALA A 643 29.62 22.83 11.78
C ALA A 643 28.12 22.59 11.92
N GLU A 644 27.37 23.59 12.41
CA GLU A 644 25.92 23.52 12.57
C GLU A 644 25.15 23.79 11.26
N GLY A 645 25.82 24.15 10.16
CA GLY A 645 25.19 24.57 8.91
C GLY A 645 25.37 26.04 8.55
N SER A 646 25.11 26.42 7.29
CA SER A 646 25.19 27.80 6.81
C SER A 646 24.25 28.08 5.64
N CYS A 647 23.48 29.18 5.71
CA CYS A 647 22.59 29.62 4.63
C CYS A 647 23.27 30.56 3.62
N PHE A 648 23.01 30.33 2.33
CA PHE A 648 23.46 31.11 1.19
C PHE A 648 22.27 31.48 0.28
N GLU A 649 22.23 32.71 -0.22
CA GLU A 649 21.23 33.16 -1.19
C GLU A 649 21.92 33.36 -2.54
N LEU A 650 21.63 32.49 -3.50
CA LEU A 650 22.27 32.44 -4.80
C LEU A 650 21.56 33.36 -5.78
N HIS A 651 22.24 34.40 -6.28
CA HIS A 651 21.68 35.33 -7.26
C HIS A 651 22.07 34.97 -8.70
N VAL A 652 21.06 34.67 -9.52
CA VAL A 652 21.30 34.30 -10.92
C VAL A 652 21.94 35.45 -11.71
N GLY A 653 22.84 35.09 -12.61
CA GLY A 653 23.57 36.03 -13.47
C GLY A 653 22.72 36.60 -14.60
N THR A 654 23.34 37.41 -15.47
CA THR A 654 22.69 37.97 -16.67
C THR A 654 22.74 37.04 -17.89
N GLY A 655 23.33 35.85 -17.74
CA GLY A 655 23.43 34.82 -18.77
C GLY A 655 22.33 33.76 -18.61
N ASP A 656 22.37 32.72 -19.44
CA ASP A 656 21.42 31.60 -19.39
C ASP A 656 21.93 30.45 -18.49
N ASP A 657 23.15 30.56 -17.97
CA ASP A 657 23.80 29.63 -17.03
C ASP A 657 24.52 30.45 -15.94
N SER A 658 24.35 30.04 -14.68
CA SER A 658 24.96 30.64 -13.49
C SER A 658 25.65 29.54 -12.70
N THR A 659 26.83 29.83 -12.12
CA THR A 659 27.62 28.81 -11.40
C THR A 659 28.21 29.37 -10.11
N TYR A 660 28.25 28.54 -9.06
CA TYR A 660 28.72 28.90 -7.74
C TYR A 660 29.66 27.84 -7.22
N THR A 661 30.80 28.24 -6.64
CA THR A 661 31.78 27.27 -6.12
C THR A 661 31.53 26.99 -4.64
N ILE A 662 31.37 25.74 -4.25
CA ILE A 662 31.28 25.30 -2.85
C ILE A 662 32.69 24.93 -2.36
N ASP A 663 33.18 25.59 -1.31
CA ASP A 663 34.43 25.21 -0.63
C ASP A 663 34.17 24.07 0.36
N THR A 664 34.38 22.85 -0.10
CA THR A 664 34.19 21.61 0.68
C THR A 664 35.51 21.12 1.32
N THR A 665 36.50 22.00 1.48
CA THR A 665 37.81 21.62 2.02
C THR A 665 37.69 21.02 3.43
N GLY A 666 37.96 19.71 3.53
CA GLY A 666 37.99 19.00 4.81
C GLY A 666 36.64 18.47 5.31
N LEU A 667 35.61 18.47 4.46
CA LEU A 667 34.34 17.81 4.72
C LEU A 667 34.37 16.37 4.18
N ALA A 668 33.71 15.44 4.85
CA ALA A 668 33.54 14.06 4.40
C ALA A 668 32.23 13.88 3.60
N GLY A 669 31.16 14.53 4.05
CA GLY A 669 29.89 14.65 3.37
C GLY A 669 29.24 16.03 3.59
N LEU A 670 28.15 16.28 2.87
CA LEU A 670 27.41 17.53 2.90
C LEU A 670 25.92 17.27 2.69
N VAL A 671 25.06 17.70 3.60
CA VAL A 671 23.61 17.80 3.37
C VAL A 671 23.30 19.18 2.81
N VAL A 672 22.48 19.23 1.77
CA VAL A 672 22.06 20.45 1.07
C VAL A 672 20.55 20.54 1.13
N TYR A 673 20.02 21.61 1.72
CA TYR A 673 18.60 21.94 1.68
C TYR A 673 18.41 23.10 0.71
N ALA A 674 17.47 22.97 -0.22
CA ALA A 674 17.18 23.96 -1.24
C ALA A 674 15.76 24.48 -1.13
N GLN A 675 15.63 25.82 -1.15
CA GLN A 675 14.33 26.47 -1.17
C GLN A 675 13.46 26.04 -2.36
N HIS A 676 14.09 25.72 -3.49
CA HIS A 676 13.40 25.19 -4.66
C HIS A 676 13.98 23.87 -5.11
N VAL A 677 13.16 23.02 -5.75
CA VAL A 677 13.65 21.77 -6.33
C VAL A 677 14.73 22.08 -7.38
N PRO A 678 15.96 21.55 -7.25
CA PRO A 678 17.07 21.90 -8.14
C PRO A 678 16.80 21.64 -9.63
N THR A 679 15.95 20.66 -9.96
CA THR A 679 15.57 20.29 -11.33
C THR A 679 14.86 21.41 -12.08
N GLU A 680 14.17 22.33 -11.39
CA GLU A 680 13.59 23.54 -12.01
C GLU A 680 14.63 24.47 -12.64
N PHE A 681 15.89 24.30 -12.26
CA PHE A 681 17.03 25.07 -12.73
C PHE A 681 17.94 24.24 -13.66
N GLU A 682 17.48 23.08 -14.14
CA GLU A 682 18.22 22.22 -15.06
C GLU A 682 17.68 22.28 -16.48
N ARG A 683 18.55 22.60 -17.44
CA ARG A 683 18.22 22.56 -18.87
C ARG A 683 19.00 21.47 -19.60
N ASP A 684 20.30 21.40 -19.34
CA ASP A 684 21.22 20.46 -20.01
C ASP A 684 22.46 20.13 -19.17
N GLN A 685 22.47 20.47 -17.90
CA GLN A 685 23.59 20.33 -16.97
C GLN A 685 23.07 20.10 -15.56
N HIS A 686 23.60 19.08 -14.88
CA HIS A 686 23.22 18.77 -13.50
C HIS A 686 23.63 19.86 -12.51
N TYR A 687 22.88 20.00 -11.42
CA TYR A 687 23.01 21.06 -10.41
C TYR A 687 24.30 20.93 -9.59
N LEU A 688 24.78 19.73 -9.24
CA LEU A 688 26.02 19.56 -8.47
C LEU A 688 27.12 18.84 -9.25
N LYS A 689 28.35 19.39 -9.21
CA LYS A 689 29.53 18.85 -9.92
C LYS A 689 30.79 18.78 -9.09
N ASP A 690 31.60 17.76 -9.37
CA ASP A 690 32.94 17.56 -8.85
C ASP A 690 33.96 18.57 -9.43
N SER A 691 35.22 18.52 -8.97
CA SER A 691 36.27 19.42 -9.46
C SER A 691 36.74 19.13 -10.89
N THR A 692 36.32 17.99 -11.46
CA THR A 692 36.60 17.57 -12.85
C THR A 692 35.47 17.94 -13.81
N GLY A 693 34.32 18.37 -13.29
CA GLY A 693 33.10 18.68 -14.02
C GLY A 693 32.20 17.46 -14.29
N GLY A 694 32.39 16.38 -13.53
CA GLY A 694 31.45 15.25 -13.47
C GLY A 694 30.32 15.57 -12.51
N ASP A 695 29.13 15.06 -12.84
CA ASP A 695 27.91 15.24 -12.06
C ASP A 695 27.98 14.39 -10.77
N ILE A 696 27.39 14.89 -9.69
CA ILE A 696 27.32 14.19 -8.40
C ILE A 696 25.86 14.15 -7.96
N GLU A 697 25.31 12.94 -7.88
CA GLU A 697 23.98 12.67 -7.33
C GLU A 697 24.01 12.55 -5.80
N PRO A 698 22.90 12.83 -5.12
CA PRO A 698 22.78 12.62 -3.68
C PRO A 698 22.80 11.12 -3.33
N ASN A 699 23.39 10.78 -2.18
CA ASN A 699 23.33 9.46 -1.56
C ASN A 699 21.95 9.14 -0.96
N ALA A 700 21.20 10.17 -0.57
CA ALA A 700 19.82 10.15 -0.10
C ALA A 700 19.22 11.52 -0.38
N GLN A 701 17.93 11.60 -0.71
CA GLN A 701 17.23 12.85 -0.99
C GLN A 701 15.79 12.81 -0.51
N GLU A 702 15.20 13.99 -0.33
CA GLU A 702 13.84 14.19 0.15
C GLU A 702 13.22 15.40 -0.59
N SER A 703 11.92 15.38 -0.88
CA SER A 703 11.19 16.49 -1.50
C SER A 703 9.91 16.75 -0.74
N SER A 704 9.62 18.02 -0.40
CA SER A 704 8.34 18.38 0.22
C SER A 704 7.29 18.57 -0.88
N GLY A 705 6.26 17.73 -0.88
CA GLY A 705 5.27 17.57 -1.96
C GLY A 705 4.32 18.75 -2.24
N ALA A 706 4.72 20.01 -2.05
CA ALA A 706 3.87 21.17 -2.28
C ALA A 706 4.24 21.90 -3.58
N HIS A 707 3.41 21.67 -4.62
CA HIS A 707 3.32 22.38 -5.92
C HIS A 707 3.93 21.69 -7.16
N ASP A 708 3.34 20.58 -7.58
CA ASP A 708 3.26 20.31 -9.02
C ASP A 708 2.32 21.34 -9.68
N HIS A 709 2.91 22.41 -10.22
CA HIS A 709 2.22 23.29 -11.14
C HIS A 709 2.42 22.81 -12.58
N GLY A 710 1.62 21.80 -12.94
CA GLY A 710 1.30 21.46 -14.31
C GLY A 710 0.88 22.69 -15.12
N HIS A 711 1.63 22.96 -16.18
CA HIS A 711 1.22 23.89 -17.23
C HIS A 711 0.12 23.23 -18.08
N HIS A 712 -1.13 23.59 -17.78
CA HIS A 712 -2.31 23.29 -18.60
C HIS A 712 -2.22 23.99 -19.97
N ASP A 713 -2.20 23.21 -21.05
CA ASP A 713 -2.54 23.68 -22.40
C ASP A 713 -3.91 23.10 -22.84
N ASP A 714 -4.92 23.97 -22.82
CA ASP A 714 -6.26 23.78 -23.38
C ASP A 714 -6.21 23.80 -24.92
N HIS A 715 -6.58 22.68 -25.55
CA HIS A 715 -6.92 22.63 -26.99
C HIS A 715 -8.24 21.92 -27.26
N GLY A 716 -9.30 22.72 -27.40
CA GLY A 716 -10.48 22.35 -28.17
C GLY A 716 -10.25 22.40 -29.69
N ASP A 717 -10.53 21.30 -30.39
CA ASP A 717 -11.46 21.25 -31.54
C ASP A 717 -11.68 19.80 -32.04
N GLU A 718 -12.92 19.34 -31.87
CA GLU A 718 -13.69 18.33 -32.61
C GLU A 718 -12.94 17.39 -33.58
N GLU A 719 -12.88 16.08 -33.28
CA GLU A 719 -13.78 15.05 -33.83
C GLU A 719 -13.42 13.65 -33.29
N GLY A 720 -14.33 13.04 -32.52
CA GLY A 720 -14.40 11.59 -32.30
C GLY A 720 -14.15 11.10 -30.88
N GLU A 721 -14.90 11.60 -29.90
CA GLU A 721 -14.96 11.02 -28.55
C GLU A 721 -15.36 9.54 -28.59
N ILE A 722 -14.43 8.71 -28.14
CA ILE A 722 -14.72 7.57 -27.29
C ILE A 722 -14.06 7.96 -25.98
N GLU A 723 -14.86 8.41 -25.01
CA GLU A 723 -14.40 8.60 -23.63
C GLU A 723 -14.11 7.19 -23.08
N ALA A 724 -12.84 6.90 -22.80
CA ALA A 724 -12.49 6.00 -21.71
C ALA A 724 -12.40 6.92 -20.50
N GLY A 725 -13.31 6.74 -19.53
CA GLY A 725 -13.35 7.56 -18.33
C GLY A 725 -12.07 7.35 -17.53
N GLU A 726 -11.49 8.46 -17.09
CA GLU A 726 -10.74 8.48 -15.85
C GLU A 726 -11.74 8.32 -14.71
N GLY A 727 -11.40 7.41 -13.80
CA GLY A 727 -12.29 6.80 -12.83
C GLY A 727 -11.92 5.34 -12.78
N GLU A 728 -10.84 5.01 -12.08
CA GLU A 728 -10.76 3.67 -11.52
C GLU A 728 -12.00 3.55 -10.63
N GLU A 729 -13.01 2.80 -11.09
CA GLU A 729 -14.26 2.69 -10.36
C GLU A 729 -13.99 1.89 -9.10
N GLU A 730 -13.82 2.60 -7.99
CA GLU A 730 -13.90 2.06 -6.65
C GLU A 730 -15.17 1.19 -6.51
N PHE A 731 -15.08 0.10 -5.75
CA PHE A 731 -16.25 -0.74 -5.52
C PHE A 731 -17.25 0.01 -4.65
N ASP A 732 -18.28 0.65 -5.21
CA ASP A 732 -19.37 1.23 -4.39
C ASP A 732 -20.06 0.19 -3.48
N TYR A 733 -19.96 -1.10 -3.82
CA TYR A 733 -20.69 -2.20 -3.18
C TYR A 733 -19.83 -3.45 -3.01
N ASP A 734 -20.07 -4.19 -1.93
CA ASP A 734 -19.59 -5.55 -1.78
C ASP A 734 -20.19 -6.45 -2.88
N PRO A 735 -19.37 -7.04 -3.76
CA PRO A 735 -19.87 -7.89 -4.84
C PRO A 735 -20.29 -9.28 -4.35
N HIS A 736 -19.88 -9.73 -3.16
CA HIS A 736 -19.94 -11.12 -2.67
C HIS A 736 -21.33 -11.61 -2.24
N SER A 737 -22.39 -11.03 -2.82
CA SER A 737 -23.79 -11.33 -2.53
C SER A 737 -24.17 -12.80 -2.75
N TRP A 738 -23.42 -13.56 -3.55
CA TRP A 738 -23.69 -14.99 -3.79
C TRP A 738 -23.36 -15.88 -2.57
N LEU A 739 -22.58 -15.40 -1.59
CA LEU A 739 -22.34 -16.11 -0.33
C LEU A 739 -23.55 -16.07 0.62
N ASP A 740 -24.60 -15.34 0.23
CA ASP A 740 -25.92 -15.45 0.81
C ASP A 740 -26.85 -16.35 -0.04
N PRO A 741 -27.28 -17.52 0.48
CA PRO A 741 -28.16 -18.44 -0.25
C PRO A 741 -29.49 -17.82 -0.73
N LEU A 742 -30.01 -16.78 -0.06
CA LEU A 742 -31.26 -16.12 -0.48
C LEU A 742 -31.03 -15.10 -1.59
N ALA A 743 -29.91 -14.38 -1.56
CA ALA A 743 -29.48 -13.51 -2.66
C ALA A 743 -29.14 -14.37 -3.89
N PHE A 744 -28.37 -15.46 -3.74
CA PHE A 744 -28.08 -16.38 -4.83
C PHE A 744 -29.34 -17.01 -5.45
N LYS A 745 -30.39 -17.24 -4.64
CA LYS A 745 -31.71 -17.64 -5.14
C LYS A 745 -32.41 -16.55 -5.97
N ALA A 746 -32.24 -15.28 -5.62
CA ALA A 746 -32.75 -14.17 -6.42
C ALA A 746 -32.00 -14.07 -7.77
N GLN A 747 -30.68 -14.26 -7.75
CA GLN A 747 -29.84 -14.31 -8.96
C GLN A 747 -30.23 -15.49 -9.87
N ALA A 748 -30.54 -16.66 -9.30
CA ALA A 748 -31.08 -17.81 -10.05
C ALA A 748 -32.38 -17.46 -10.83
N GLN A 749 -33.21 -16.56 -10.30
CA GLN A 749 -34.42 -16.12 -10.99
C GLN A 749 -34.09 -15.24 -12.21
N VAL A 750 -33.06 -14.39 -12.10
CA VAL A 750 -32.56 -13.57 -13.23
C VAL A 750 -32.06 -14.48 -14.36
N VAL A 751 -31.24 -15.48 -14.03
CA VAL A 751 -30.72 -16.45 -15.01
C VAL A 751 -31.85 -17.24 -15.67
N LEU A 752 -32.86 -17.69 -14.90
CA LEU A 752 -34.02 -18.37 -15.46
C LEU A 752 -34.76 -17.50 -16.50
N ASP A 753 -35.05 -16.26 -16.15
CA ASP A 753 -35.79 -15.34 -17.03
C ASP A 753 -34.99 -15.02 -18.30
N ALA A 754 -33.67 -14.85 -18.17
CA ALA A 754 -32.76 -14.65 -19.29
C ALA A 754 -32.69 -15.86 -20.22
N LEU A 755 -32.51 -17.06 -19.69
CA LEU A 755 -32.47 -18.31 -20.48
C LEU A 755 -33.80 -18.58 -21.18
N ILE A 756 -34.95 -18.31 -20.54
CA ILE A 756 -36.28 -18.40 -21.20
C ILE A 756 -36.41 -17.38 -22.33
N GLY A 757 -35.92 -16.15 -22.10
CA GLY A 757 -35.94 -15.08 -23.08
C GLY A 757 -35.13 -15.41 -24.33
N ALA A 758 -33.91 -15.92 -24.13
CA ALA A 758 -32.97 -16.25 -25.19
C ALA A 758 -33.30 -17.59 -25.88
N TYR A 759 -33.72 -18.60 -25.12
CA TYR A 759 -34.06 -19.93 -25.62
C TYR A 759 -35.45 -20.43 -25.17
N PRO A 760 -36.55 -19.92 -25.77
CA PRO A 760 -37.92 -20.23 -25.36
C PRO A 760 -38.33 -21.71 -25.48
N SER A 761 -37.62 -22.50 -26.30
CA SER A 761 -37.88 -23.94 -26.42
C SER A 761 -37.49 -24.73 -25.16
N GLY A 762 -36.56 -24.22 -24.35
CA GLY A 762 -36.12 -24.82 -23.09
C GLY A 762 -36.98 -24.44 -21.88
N GLU A 763 -37.99 -23.57 -22.04
CA GLU A 763 -38.76 -22.98 -20.93
C GLU A 763 -39.25 -24.00 -19.89
N SER A 764 -39.78 -25.13 -20.33
CA SER A 764 -40.29 -26.17 -19.43
C SER A 764 -39.20 -26.83 -18.60
N ASP A 765 -38.03 -27.07 -19.20
CA ASP A 765 -36.92 -27.76 -18.55
C ASP A 765 -36.20 -26.78 -17.61
N PHE A 766 -35.90 -25.56 -18.08
CA PHE A 766 -35.31 -24.49 -17.26
C PHE A 766 -36.17 -24.15 -16.04
N THR A 767 -37.49 -24.01 -16.21
CA THR A 767 -38.39 -23.74 -15.08
C THR A 767 -38.35 -24.87 -14.05
N SER A 768 -38.38 -26.13 -14.50
CA SER A 768 -38.34 -27.29 -13.59
C SER A 768 -37.01 -27.41 -12.85
N ASN A 769 -35.90 -27.10 -13.53
CA ASN A 769 -34.56 -27.11 -12.97
C ASN A 769 -34.40 -26.00 -11.93
N ALA A 770 -34.77 -24.77 -12.29
CA ALA A 770 -34.74 -23.61 -11.41
C ALA A 770 -35.60 -23.82 -10.14
N GLU A 771 -36.84 -24.33 -10.28
CA GLU A 771 -37.69 -24.65 -9.13
C GLU A 771 -37.03 -25.67 -8.17
N SER A 772 -36.28 -26.63 -8.73
CA SER A 772 -35.57 -27.63 -7.93
C SER A 772 -34.36 -27.02 -7.23
N TYR A 773 -33.57 -26.23 -7.94
CA TYR A 773 -32.36 -25.61 -7.42
C TYR A 773 -32.67 -24.53 -6.36
N MET A 774 -33.65 -23.66 -6.61
CA MET A 774 -34.09 -22.66 -5.63
C MET A 774 -34.62 -23.29 -4.34
N LEU A 775 -35.20 -24.50 -4.40
CA LEU A 775 -35.59 -25.25 -3.20
C LEU A 775 -34.37 -25.78 -2.43
N GLU A 776 -33.29 -26.14 -3.11
CA GLU A 776 -32.03 -26.52 -2.46
C GLU A 776 -31.41 -25.32 -1.74
N LEU A 777 -31.44 -24.14 -2.35
CA LEU A 777 -31.00 -22.88 -1.72
C LEU A 777 -31.84 -22.52 -0.49
N ASP A 778 -33.17 -22.70 -0.54
CA ASP A 778 -34.04 -22.53 0.64
C ASP A 778 -33.64 -23.49 1.79
N ASN A 779 -33.29 -24.74 1.45
CA ASN A 779 -32.85 -25.71 2.45
C ASN A 779 -31.46 -25.35 3.00
N LEU A 780 -30.54 -24.89 2.14
CA LEU A 780 -29.22 -24.43 2.54
C LEU A 780 -29.31 -23.26 3.54
N HIS A 781 -30.14 -22.26 3.23
CA HIS A 781 -30.44 -21.16 4.14
C HIS A 781 -30.98 -21.65 5.49
N ALA A 782 -31.93 -22.58 5.48
CA ALA A 782 -32.51 -23.13 6.70
C ALA A 782 -31.47 -23.92 7.54
N ASP A 783 -30.53 -24.60 6.88
CA ASP A 783 -29.42 -25.30 7.53
C ASP A 783 -28.47 -24.29 8.20
N PHE A 784 -28.02 -23.24 7.50
CA PHE A 784 -27.20 -22.17 8.07
C PHE A 784 -27.88 -21.52 9.28
N GLN A 785 -29.13 -21.08 9.12
CA GLN A 785 -29.89 -20.44 10.19
C GLN A 785 -30.02 -21.34 11.44
N SER A 786 -30.14 -22.65 11.27
CA SER A 786 -30.30 -23.61 12.37
C SER A 786 -28.99 -23.97 13.09
N ASN A 787 -27.83 -23.75 12.45
CA ASN A 787 -26.53 -24.17 12.97
C ASN A 787 -25.64 -23.01 13.42
N LEU A 788 -25.88 -21.79 12.93
CA LEU A 788 -25.10 -20.60 13.25
C LEU A 788 -25.75 -19.74 14.37
N PRO A 789 -25.00 -18.80 14.98
CA PRO A 789 -25.28 -18.22 16.31
C PRO A 789 -26.67 -17.61 16.50
N SER A 790 -27.30 -17.09 15.44
CA SER A 790 -28.65 -16.49 15.52
C SER A 790 -29.72 -17.46 16.05
N THR A 791 -29.51 -18.79 16.00
CA THR A 791 -30.43 -19.76 16.65
C THR A 791 -29.76 -20.94 17.39
N SER A 792 -28.43 -21.03 17.42
CA SER A 792 -27.67 -22.16 17.97
C SER A 792 -27.05 -21.88 19.35
N THR A 793 -26.15 -22.75 19.83
CA THR A 793 -25.42 -22.61 21.11
C THR A 793 -23.94 -22.33 20.91
N CYS A 794 -23.56 -21.70 19.79
CA CYS A 794 -22.17 -21.31 19.53
C CYS A 794 -21.64 -20.45 20.68
N THR A 795 -20.35 -20.58 20.96
CA THR A 795 -19.68 -19.83 22.03
C THR A 795 -19.19 -18.47 21.56
N ASP A 796 -19.08 -18.29 20.25
CA ASP A 796 -18.57 -17.09 19.60
C ASP A 796 -19.44 -16.63 18.42
N THR A 797 -19.17 -15.43 17.94
CA THR A 797 -19.72 -14.81 16.73
C THR A 797 -18.63 -14.21 15.83
N LYS A 798 -17.40 -14.05 16.33
CA LYS A 798 -16.27 -13.51 15.57
C LYS A 798 -15.63 -14.58 14.68
N VAL A 799 -15.22 -14.20 13.49
CA VAL A 799 -14.58 -15.04 12.48
C VAL A 799 -13.46 -14.24 11.85
N ILE A 800 -12.22 -14.73 11.93
CA ILE A 800 -11.10 -14.14 11.22
C ILE A 800 -10.93 -14.82 9.86
N ALA A 801 -10.84 -14.06 8.77
CA ALA A 801 -10.56 -14.58 7.44
C ALA A 801 -9.47 -13.78 6.72
N ASN A 802 -8.78 -14.39 5.75
CA ASN A 802 -7.75 -13.71 4.95
C ASN A 802 -8.31 -12.81 3.83
N HIS A 803 -9.62 -12.86 3.57
CA HIS A 803 -10.27 -12.11 2.50
C HIS A 803 -11.63 -11.61 3.00
N ASN A 804 -11.92 -10.33 2.80
CA ASN A 804 -13.16 -9.65 3.17
C ASN A 804 -14.35 -9.93 2.23
N ALA A 805 -14.65 -11.20 1.96
CA ALA A 805 -15.71 -11.61 1.03
C ALA A 805 -17.07 -11.89 1.71
N TYR A 806 -17.18 -11.82 3.03
CA TYR A 806 -18.22 -12.54 3.78
C TYR A 806 -19.34 -11.67 4.34
N SER A 807 -19.42 -10.38 4.01
CA SER A 807 -20.32 -9.40 4.64
C SER A 807 -21.80 -9.76 4.53
N TYR A 808 -22.25 -10.26 3.37
CA TYR A 808 -23.65 -10.70 3.19
C TYR A 808 -24.01 -11.89 4.10
N MET A 809 -23.08 -12.84 4.24
CA MET A 809 -23.25 -13.98 5.14
C MET A 809 -23.23 -13.53 6.60
N ALA A 810 -22.32 -12.61 6.94
CA ALA A 810 -22.17 -12.01 8.25
C ALA A 810 -23.47 -11.35 8.70
N LYS A 811 -24.00 -10.43 7.87
CA LYS A 811 -25.27 -9.73 8.09
C LYS A 811 -26.45 -10.68 8.23
N ARG A 812 -26.54 -11.71 7.38
CA ARG A 812 -27.71 -12.62 7.40
C ARG A 812 -27.74 -13.52 8.63
N TYR A 813 -26.58 -14.01 9.09
CA TYR A 813 -26.52 -15.02 10.15
C TYR A 813 -26.02 -14.50 11.50
N GLY A 814 -25.65 -13.22 11.58
CA GLY A 814 -25.20 -12.55 12.80
C GLY A 814 -23.79 -12.96 13.19
N LEU A 815 -22.88 -12.97 12.21
CA LEU A 815 -21.44 -13.18 12.42
C LEU A 815 -20.73 -11.81 12.34
N LYS A 816 -19.57 -11.68 12.98
CA LYS A 816 -18.64 -10.57 12.80
C LYS A 816 -17.41 -11.13 12.10
N PHE A 817 -17.19 -10.75 10.84
CA PHE A 817 -15.95 -11.06 10.16
C PHE A 817 -14.93 -10.00 10.50
N ILE A 818 -13.71 -10.45 10.70
CA ILE A 818 -12.52 -9.63 10.81
C ILE A 818 -11.63 -10.13 9.68
N SER A 819 -11.27 -9.23 8.77
CA SER A 819 -10.33 -9.58 7.71
C SER A 819 -8.95 -9.30 8.24
N ILE A 820 -8.02 -10.26 8.10
CA ILE A 820 -6.60 -9.95 8.21
C ILE A 820 -6.19 -9.46 6.83
N HIS A 821 -5.76 -8.20 6.77
CA HIS A 821 -5.26 -7.55 5.56
C HIS A 821 -3.83 -8.08 5.26
N GLY A 822 -3.35 -7.93 4.02
CA GLY A 822 -2.01 -8.43 3.61
C GLY A 822 -1.87 -9.95 3.38
N LEU A 823 -2.88 -10.78 3.70
CA LEU A 823 -2.88 -12.22 3.42
C LEU A 823 -3.50 -12.57 2.05
N ASP A 824 -2.87 -12.07 0.99
CA ASP A 824 -3.26 -12.38 -0.40
C ASP A 824 -3.23 -13.91 -0.64
N PRO A 825 -4.25 -14.51 -1.28
CA PRO A 825 -4.20 -15.89 -1.74
C PRO A 825 -2.97 -16.29 -2.58
N GLU A 826 -2.31 -15.36 -3.27
CA GLU A 826 -1.20 -15.67 -4.20
C GLU A 826 0.20 -15.23 -3.71
N GLY A 827 0.33 -14.57 -2.55
CA GLY A 827 1.61 -14.03 -2.01
C GLY A 827 2.08 -14.61 -0.67
N GLU A 828 3.37 -14.39 -0.32
CA GLU A 828 3.82 -14.49 1.08
C GLU A 828 3.54 -13.15 1.78
N PRO A 829 2.84 -13.14 2.92
CA PRO A 829 2.51 -11.91 3.64
C PRO A 829 3.77 -11.24 4.20
N ALA A 830 3.72 -9.91 4.36
CA ALA A 830 4.81 -9.16 4.95
C ALA A 830 4.99 -9.56 6.43
N ALA A 831 6.20 -9.31 6.97
CA ALA A 831 6.49 -9.62 8.37
C ALA A 831 5.61 -8.80 9.34
N ALA A 832 5.20 -7.59 8.93
CA ALA A 832 4.29 -6.73 9.66
C ALA A 832 2.88 -7.35 9.75
N ASP A 833 2.27 -7.70 8.61
CA ASP A 833 0.94 -8.33 8.54
C ASP A 833 0.87 -9.62 9.35
N ILE A 834 1.95 -10.42 9.33
CA ILE A 834 2.04 -11.63 10.17
C ILE A 834 2.01 -11.27 11.65
N ALA A 835 2.73 -10.23 12.08
CA ALA A 835 2.81 -9.83 13.47
C ALA A 835 1.46 -9.29 13.97
N GLU A 836 0.82 -8.44 13.18
CA GLU A 836 -0.51 -7.88 13.45
C GLU A 836 -1.57 -9.00 13.57
N ALA A 837 -1.62 -9.91 12.59
CA ALA A 837 -2.51 -11.06 12.62
C ALA A 837 -2.30 -11.93 13.88
N VAL A 838 -1.05 -12.11 14.30
CA VAL A 838 -0.70 -12.88 15.50
C VAL A 838 -1.16 -12.14 16.76
N GLU A 839 -0.98 -10.83 16.83
CA GLU A 839 -1.45 -9.99 17.93
C GLU A 839 -2.96 -10.12 18.08
N GLU A 840 -3.72 -9.83 17.02
CA GLU A 840 -5.18 -9.86 17.07
C GLU A 840 -5.72 -11.26 17.46
N ILE A 841 -5.15 -12.33 16.87
CA ILE A 841 -5.52 -13.72 17.22
C ILE A 841 -5.31 -13.99 18.72
N ASN A 842 -4.21 -13.49 19.28
CA ASN A 842 -3.88 -13.69 20.69
C ASN A 842 -4.75 -12.85 21.62
N GLU A 843 -4.98 -11.59 21.29
CA GLU A 843 -5.80 -10.65 22.08
C GLU A 843 -7.25 -11.12 22.17
N GLU A 844 -7.83 -11.46 21.02
CA GLU A 844 -9.23 -11.88 20.91
C GLU A 844 -9.43 -13.35 21.30
N GLY A 845 -8.34 -14.11 21.50
CA GLY A 845 -8.36 -15.51 21.89
C GLY A 845 -8.95 -16.41 20.81
N ILE A 846 -8.71 -16.08 19.55
CA ILE A 846 -9.28 -16.74 18.38
C ILE A 846 -8.56 -18.05 18.14
N THR A 847 -9.32 -19.10 17.80
CA THR A 847 -8.76 -20.47 17.72
C THR A 847 -8.69 -21.02 16.30
N VAL A 848 -9.33 -20.34 15.35
CA VAL A 848 -9.40 -20.75 13.95
C VAL A 848 -9.23 -19.53 13.04
N LEU A 849 -8.26 -19.62 12.14
CA LEU A 849 -8.02 -18.70 11.02
C LEU A 849 -8.65 -19.31 9.77
N PHE A 850 -9.49 -18.56 9.07
CA PHE A 850 -10.11 -19.02 7.83
C PHE A 850 -9.36 -18.49 6.62
N VAL A 851 -9.04 -19.38 5.69
CA VAL A 851 -8.36 -19.02 4.44
C VAL A 851 -9.17 -19.46 3.22
N GLU A 852 -8.92 -18.85 2.07
CA GLU A 852 -9.52 -19.29 0.82
C GLU A 852 -8.92 -20.60 0.31
N GLU A 853 -9.65 -21.31 -0.57
CA GLU A 853 -9.18 -22.60 -1.09
C GLU A 853 -7.86 -22.48 -1.85
N TYR A 854 -7.61 -21.33 -2.49
CA TYR A 854 -6.45 -21.08 -3.34
C TYR A 854 -5.24 -20.54 -2.58
N THR A 855 -5.44 -19.97 -1.38
CA THR A 855 -4.37 -19.48 -0.50
C THR A 855 -3.29 -20.54 -0.25
N SER A 856 -2.03 -20.16 -0.44
CA SER A 856 -0.90 -21.03 -0.09
C SER A 856 -0.85 -21.28 1.41
N ILE A 857 -0.70 -22.53 1.84
CA ILE A 857 -0.57 -22.86 3.27
C ILE A 857 0.72 -22.28 3.85
N SER A 858 1.78 -22.12 3.03
CA SER A 858 3.04 -21.53 3.49
C SER A 858 2.87 -20.07 3.93
N ALA A 859 1.94 -19.33 3.30
CA ALA A 859 1.64 -17.95 3.64
C ALA A 859 1.19 -17.79 5.10
N VAL A 860 0.54 -18.81 5.67
CA VAL A 860 -0.01 -18.76 7.03
C VAL A 860 0.78 -19.59 8.04
N ASP A 861 1.83 -20.31 7.61
CA ASP A 861 2.64 -21.16 8.50
C ASP A 861 3.30 -20.32 9.62
N SER A 862 3.80 -19.12 9.30
CA SER A 862 4.39 -18.19 10.27
C SER A 862 3.38 -17.77 11.35
N ILE A 863 2.14 -17.45 10.96
CA ILE A 863 1.05 -17.09 11.90
C ILE A 863 0.73 -18.28 12.82
N VAL A 864 0.65 -19.49 12.26
CA VAL A 864 0.41 -20.71 13.04
C VAL A 864 1.56 -20.96 14.03
N GLU A 865 2.81 -20.78 13.63
CA GLU A 865 3.96 -20.99 14.52
C GLU A 865 4.04 -19.95 15.65
N GLN A 866 3.75 -18.68 15.34
CA GLN A 866 3.83 -17.58 16.31
C GLN A 866 2.67 -17.54 17.31
N THR A 867 1.50 -18.10 16.96
CA THR A 867 0.34 -18.24 17.87
C THR A 867 0.45 -19.43 18.84
N VAL A 868 1.56 -20.18 18.81
CA VAL A 868 1.77 -21.32 19.74
C VAL A 868 1.92 -20.83 21.17
N SER A 869 0.94 -21.16 22.01
CA SER A 869 0.90 -20.76 23.42
C SER A 869 0.51 -21.91 24.34
N ASP A 870 0.58 -21.68 25.66
CA ASP A 870 0.12 -22.66 26.67
C ASP A 870 -1.37 -23.01 26.52
N THR A 871 -2.18 -22.07 26.00
CA THR A 871 -3.60 -22.24 25.68
C THR A 871 -3.84 -22.84 24.29
N MET A 872 -2.91 -22.65 23.37
CA MET A 872 -2.99 -23.09 21.97
C MET A 872 -1.70 -23.82 21.53
N PRO A 873 -1.48 -25.08 21.97
CA PRO A 873 -0.19 -25.75 21.83
C PRO A 873 0.18 -26.18 20.40
N ASN A 874 -0.70 -25.98 19.43
CA ASN A 874 -0.44 -26.25 18.02
C ASN A 874 -0.59 -24.99 17.15
N GLY A 875 -0.68 -23.80 17.76
CA GLY A 875 -1.02 -22.58 17.04
C GLY A 875 -2.48 -22.54 16.59
N VAL A 876 -2.84 -21.46 15.91
CA VAL A 876 -4.17 -21.25 15.34
C VAL A 876 -4.49 -22.35 14.34
N ALA A 877 -5.71 -22.88 14.37
CA ALA A 877 -6.10 -23.89 13.41
C ALA A 877 -6.51 -23.22 12.09
N VAL A 878 -6.02 -23.72 10.96
CA VAL A 878 -6.40 -23.22 9.63
C VAL A 878 -7.58 -24.03 9.11
N GLU A 879 -8.66 -23.34 8.74
CA GLU A 879 -9.85 -23.89 8.10
C GLU A 879 -10.16 -23.12 6.81
N TYR A 880 -11.01 -23.69 5.94
CA TYR A 880 -11.30 -23.07 4.65
C TYR A 880 -12.70 -22.44 4.59
N LEU A 881 -12.77 -21.25 4.01
CA LEU A 881 -14.00 -20.68 3.47
C LEU A 881 -13.88 -20.57 1.95
N TYR A 882 -14.99 -20.80 1.27
CA TYR A 882 -15.01 -20.89 -0.19
C TYR A 882 -15.78 -19.70 -0.76
N THR A 883 -15.07 -18.79 -1.42
CA THR A 883 -15.62 -17.64 -2.15
C THR A 883 -16.19 -18.05 -3.50
N MET A 884 -15.67 -19.09 -4.15
CA MET A 884 -16.24 -19.65 -5.40
C MET A 884 -16.22 -18.69 -6.60
N GLU A 885 -15.27 -17.75 -6.63
CA GLU A 885 -14.93 -16.99 -7.83
C GLU A 885 -14.29 -17.90 -8.87
N LEU A 886 -13.35 -18.72 -8.41
CA LEU A 886 -12.69 -19.77 -9.18
C LEU A 886 -13.41 -21.13 -9.05
N PRO A 887 -13.25 -22.03 -10.06
CA PRO A 887 -13.70 -23.41 -9.93
C PRO A 887 -13.02 -24.12 -8.75
N PRO A 888 -13.67 -25.07 -8.05
CA PRO A 888 -13.07 -25.74 -6.91
C PRO A 888 -11.94 -26.69 -7.34
N LYS A 889 -10.96 -26.92 -6.45
CA LYS A 889 -9.87 -27.89 -6.70
C LYS A 889 -10.41 -29.32 -6.84
N ASP A 890 -11.47 -29.66 -6.09
CA ASP A 890 -12.21 -30.92 -6.28
C ASP A 890 -13.39 -30.73 -7.24
N SER A 891 -13.24 -31.19 -8.47
CA SER A 891 -14.27 -31.15 -9.53
C SER A 891 -15.60 -31.86 -9.19
N SER A 892 -15.69 -32.59 -8.07
CA SER A 892 -16.94 -33.18 -7.60
C SER A 892 -17.75 -32.25 -6.69
N ASP A 893 -17.17 -31.12 -6.29
CA ASP A 893 -17.85 -30.09 -5.52
C ASP A 893 -18.64 -29.12 -6.41
N ASP A 894 -19.78 -28.70 -5.90
CA ASP A 894 -20.67 -27.72 -6.48
C ASP A 894 -20.94 -26.61 -5.45
N TYR A 895 -21.65 -25.54 -5.86
CA TYR A 895 -21.98 -24.44 -4.96
C TYR A 895 -22.61 -24.91 -3.63
N ILE A 896 -23.52 -25.90 -3.67
CA ILE A 896 -24.21 -26.39 -2.47
C ILE A 896 -23.27 -27.15 -1.56
N SER A 897 -22.35 -27.96 -2.10
CA SER A 897 -21.38 -28.70 -1.30
C SER A 897 -20.34 -27.76 -0.68
N LEU A 898 -19.84 -26.77 -1.44
CA LEU A 898 -18.88 -25.77 -0.95
C LEU A 898 -19.48 -24.91 0.16
N MET A 899 -20.68 -24.37 -0.03
CA MET A 899 -21.37 -23.62 1.04
C MET A 899 -21.60 -24.46 2.30
N ARG A 900 -21.86 -25.76 2.17
CA ARG A 900 -21.97 -26.66 3.33
C ARG A 900 -20.63 -26.91 4.01
N LYS A 901 -19.54 -27.00 3.25
CA LYS A 901 -18.18 -27.08 3.81
C LYS A 901 -17.85 -25.80 4.58
N SER A 902 -18.10 -24.62 4.00
CA SER A 902 -17.95 -23.34 4.69
C SER A 902 -18.73 -23.32 6.01
N MET A 903 -20.01 -23.74 6.01
CA MET A 903 -20.81 -23.83 7.24
C MET A 903 -20.22 -24.79 8.28
N ASP A 904 -19.72 -25.95 7.86
CA ASP A 904 -19.12 -26.93 8.77
C ASP A 904 -17.79 -26.42 9.35
N SER A 905 -16.97 -25.73 8.57
CA SER A 905 -15.76 -25.04 9.05
C SER A 905 -16.10 -23.88 10.00
N LEU A 906 -17.10 -23.05 9.70
CA LEU A 906 -17.57 -21.99 10.60
C LEU A 906 -18.01 -22.54 11.96
N LYS A 907 -18.68 -23.70 11.98
CA LYS A 907 -19.08 -24.32 13.26
C LYS A 907 -17.87 -24.73 14.11
N ILE A 908 -16.76 -25.13 13.48
CA ILE A 908 -15.52 -25.46 14.19
C ILE A 908 -14.96 -24.19 14.84
N GLY A 909 -14.82 -23.10 14.09
CA GLY A 909 -14.29 -21.83 14.60
C GLY A 909 -15.16 -21.19 15.68
N LEU A 910 -16.48 -21.21 15.50
CA LEU A 910 -17.44 -20.58 16.42
C LEU A 910 -17.78 -21.44 17.66
N GLY A 911 -17.18 -22.63 17.78
CA GLY A 911 -17.40 -23.54 18.91
C GLY A 911 -18.83 -24.11 18.99
N CYS A 912 -19.44 -24.33 17.83
CA CYS A 912 -20.75 -24.99 17.68
C CYS A 912 -20.57 -26.53 17.52
#